data_AF-K3W436-F1
#
_entry.id   AF-K3W436-F1
#
_cell.length_a   1.000
_cell.length_b   1.000
_cell.length_c   1.000
_cell.angle_alpha   90.00
_cell.angle_beta   90.00
_cell.angle_gamma   90.00
#
_symmetry.space_group_name_H-M   'P 1'
#
loop_
_entity.id
_entity.type
_entity.pdbx_description
1 polymer ?
#
loop_
_entity_poly.entity_id
_entity_poly.type
_entity_poly.pdbx_seq_one_letter_code
_entity_poly.pdbx_strand_id
1 'polypeptide(L)'
;MPDRRVAGCAVVVGGPGAASALARSYLEHHPDHGFVVLVADAWEDAGELPGVTVLAARDLGVPAQEYLRAATCATADELARFAAPLLVRRLLDAHDLVVHFGSDSLVLGRLPDFPAGLTLVPRLLGPLPDDGRHPREVGGFTENLVAVGRDAKAFVDFWADRARADLVAQTPRGWVGDAAALFAHHVARDPGLGVAAGNLHEREPSRALVVDFTGHEDPWLTAPGHDRVLLSEHPEWRRIYDLHTPVTTRSAFDAFPDGEPINDVMRAVYKAALRVEPDPLDDTPVIPPPHAFDGTAFRDWLTSPATPAQRTTGMNRLLHGLWLSRVDLQVAFPRPLDPADSGFRDWCGRHGVHEGVPVWALPTPPVEPAGPTRAFGVNVAGYHTAELGIGEMGRVMLDVVAAAGVPHVSVVDEHSVKGNVRTGVAAPDSVGRPTYPVSLITVNGDFTRSLLEADPEVGHGRYRIGLWAWELADFPPTMHHFDLVDEVWTVSDFVRRAIEPHSPVPVRTVPVPVVERGLVRTAPREPGETTGFLFAFDYNSTAQRKNPWGVVTAFQRAFPGRTDVKLVVKSTNSHLHTRAAERLRLLVADDPRITLVERYLTAGELAELYASSHAYVSLHRSEGFGLTVAEAMMRGLAVVSTDYGGTTEFVNASVGWPIPHGMSVVGPGWLPYQADAHWAEPDLDAAARALREIADDPLEAHRRGLAAREHLLRTRSFDVAAAWLHTRLDAAHRTWLARNTPPPPPPPRPPLVRAARRLLRPAAGPIRHALGRVEAILDGR
;
A
#
# COMPACT_ATOMS: atom_id res chain seq x y z
N MET A 1 -51.07 -13.08 23.40
CA MET A 1 -50.51 -12.55 22.14
C MET A 1 -50.75 -13.61 21.08
N PRO A 2 -50.98 -13.28 19.79
CA PRO A 2 -51.09 -14.32 18.77
C PRO A 2 -49.81 -15.18 18.80
N ASP A 3 -49.96 -16.45 18.49
CA ASP A 3 -48.92 -17.48 18.60
C ASP A 3 -47.73 -17.11 17.71
N ARG A 4 -46.74 -16.43 18.31
CA ARG A 4 -45.59 -15.87 17.60
C ARG A 4 -44.64 -17.02 17.28
N ARG A 5 -44.31 -17.22 16.02
CA ARG A 5 -43.38 -18.28 15.63
C ARG A 5 -41.97 -17.89 16.04
N VAL A 6 -41.44 -18.56 17.05
CA VAL A 6 -40.09 -18.32 17.58
C VAL A 6 -39.20 -19.51 17.22
N ALA A 7 -37.99 -19.21 16.76
CA ALA A 7 -36.94 -20.22 16.60
C ALA A 7 -35.66 -19.83 17.34
N GLY A 8 -35.06 -20.79 18.04
CA GLY A 8 -33.66 -20.71 18.45
C GLY A 8 -32.76 -21.17 17.31
N CYS A 9 -31.57 -20.57 17.19
CA CYS A 9 -30.59 -21.05 16.22
C CYS A 9 -29.15 -20.91 16.68
N ALA A 10 -28.29 -21.80 16.19
CA ALA A 10 -26.85 -21.74 16.36
C ALA A 10 -26.12 -22.12 15.06
N VAL A 11 -24.90 -21.62 14.92
CA VAL A 11 -24.00 -22.02 13.83
C VAL A 11 -22.86 -22.82 14.43
N VAL A 12 -22.56 -23.98 13.84
CA VAL A 12 -21.48 -24.87 14.27
C VAL A 12 -20.57 -25.24 13.11
N VAL A 13 -19.42 -25.77 13.46
CA VAL A 13 -18.43 -26.37 12.57
C VAL A 13 -18.14 -27.79 13.06
N GLY A 14 -17.75 -28.73 12.19
CA GLY A 14 -17.40 -30.10 12.57
C GLY A 14 -18.60 -31.01 12.88
N GLY A 15 -19.78 -30.64 12.41
CA GLY A 15 -21.00 -31.45 12.46
C GLY A 15 -22.06 -30.97 13.47
N PRO A 16 -23.31 -31.49 13.36
CA PRO A 16 -24.45 -30.96 14.08
C PRO A 16 -24.43 -31.32 15.57
N GLY A 17 -23.68 -32.37 15.94
CA GLY A 17 -23.51 -32.81 17.32
C GLY A 17 -22.88 -31.75 18.24
N ALA A 18 -22.12 -30.80 17.69
CA ALA A 18 -21.51 -29.70 18.45
C ALA A 18 -22.56 -28.81 19.14
N ALA A 19 -23.76 -28.65 18.56
CA ALA A 19 -24.86 -27.91 19.17
C ALA A 19 -25.85 -28.79 19.95
N SER A 20 -25.58 -30.09 20.13
CA SER A 20 -26.54 -31.03 20.73
C SER A 20 -26.94 -30.63 22.15
N ALA A 21 -25.97 -30.22 22.98
CA ALA A 21 -26.23 -29.77 24.35
C ALA A 21 -27.11 -28.51 24.36
N LEU A 22 -26.75 -27.51 23.57
CA LEU A 22 -27.50 -26.27 23.41
C LEU A 22 -28.93 -26.53 22.94
N ALA A 23 -29.11 -27.24 21.83
CA ALA A 23 -30.42 -27.48 21.22
C ALA A 23 -31.35 -28.27 22.15
N ARG A 24 -30.84 -29.33 22.79
CA ARG A 24 -31.59 -30.11 23.78
C ARG A 24 -32.02 -29.26 24.97
N SER A 25 -31.09 -28.48 25.53
CA SER A 25 -31.37 -27.63 26.69
C SER A 25 -32.38 -26.52 26.36
N TYR A 26 -32.32 -25.95 25.15
CA TYR A 26 -33.28 -24.96 24.68
C TYR A 26 -34.69 -25.56 24.54
N LEU A 27 -34.81 -26.71 23.86
CA LEU A 27 -36.10 -27.35 23.60
C LEU A 27 -36.75 -27.90 24.88
N GLU A 28 -35.97 -28.26 25.90
CA GLU A 28 -36.49 -28.63 27.23
C GLU A 28 -37.29 -27.49 27.89
N HIS A 29 -36.81 -26.26 27.75
CA HIS A 29 -37.47 -25.08 28.32
C HIS A 29 -38.46 -24.38 27.37
N HIS A 30 -38.37 -24.69 26.08
CA HIS A 30 -39.19 -24.12 25.00
C HIS A 30 -39.71 -25.20 24.03
N PRO A 31 -40.59 -26.12 24.48
CA PRO A 31 -41.06 -27.25 23.67
C PRO A 31 -41.93 -26.85 22.48
N ASP A 32 -42.51 -25.64 22.52
CA ASP A 32 -43.35 -25.09 21.44
C ASP A 32 -42.55 -24.35 20.36
N HIS A 33 -41.23 -24.23 20.53
CA HIS A 33 -40.34 -23.54 19.59
C HIS A 33 -39.63 -24.53 18.65
N GLY A 34 -39.19 -24.03 17.50
CA GLY A 34 -38.21 -24.73 16.67
C GLY A 34 -36.77 -24.44 17.12
N PHE A 35 -35.86 -25.38 16.89
CA PHE A 35 -34.43 -25.10 16.96
C PHE A 35 -33.74 -25.48 15.65
N VAL A 36 -32.88 -24.60 15.15
CA VAL A 36 -32.19 -24.76 13.87
C VAL A 36 -30.68 -24.70 14.07
N VAL A 37 -29.96 -25.71 13.58
CA VAL A 37 -28.50 -25.75 13.61
C VAL A 37 -28.00 -25.68 12.17
N LEU A 38 -27.12 -24.72 11.89
CA LEU A 38 -26.37 -24.69 10.64
C LEU A 38 -24.99 -25.32 10.86
N VAL A 39 -24.64 -26.31 10.04
CA VAL A 39 -23.27 -26.83 9.96
C VAL A 39 -22.54 -26.07 8.86
N ALA A 40 -21.78 -25.04 9.26
CA ALA A 40 -21.21 -24.05 8.35
C ALA A 40 -20.11 -24.61 7.44
N ASP A 41 -19.47 -25.72 7.82
CA ASP A 41 -18.44 -26.40 7.06
C ASP A 41 -18.95 -27.60 6.25
N ALA A 42 -20.27 -27.82 6.20
CA ALA A 42 -20.89 -28.83 5.36
C ALA A 42 -21.64 -28.19 4.19
N TRP A 43 -21.22 -28.46 2.95
CA TRP A 43 -21.89 -27.88 1.77
C TRP A 43 -23.24 -28.53 1.47
N GLU A 44 -23.33 -29.87 1.46
CA GLU A 44 -24.55 -30.60 1.10
C GLU A 44 -25.14 -31.45 2.22
N ASP A 45 -24.31 -32.28 2.86
CA ASP A 45 -24.71 -33.19 3.92
C ASP A 45 -24.20 -32.69 5.26
N ALA A 46 -25.11 -32.11 6.03
CA ALA A 46 -24.87 -31.61 7.37
C ALA A 46 -25.17 -32.66 8.45
N GLY A 47 -25.55 -33.88 8.09
CA GLY A 47 -26.00 -34.90 9.01
C GLY A 47 -27.35 -34.59 9.67
N GLU A 48 -27.69 -35.38 10.69
CA GLU A 48 -28.96 -35.27 11.41
C GLU A 48 -28.74 -35.07 12.91
N LEU A 49 -29.67 -34.36 13.55
CA LEU A 49 -29.74 -34.22 15.00
C LEU A 49 -31.20 -34.39 15.44
N PRO A 50 -31.53 -35.38 16.28
CA PRO A 50 -32.91 -35.66 16.65
C PRO A 50 -33.63 -34.44 17.27
N GLY A 51 -34.82 -34.14 16.76
CA GLY A 51 -35.66 -33.02 17.25
C GLY A 51 -35.20 -31.64 16.82
N VAL A 52 -34.18 -31.53 15.97
CA VAL A 52 -33.59 -30.26 15.51
C VAL A 52 -33.61 -30.22 13.99
N THR A 53 -33.87 -29.04 13.42
CA THR A 53 -33.70 -28.83 11.98
C THR A 53 -32.22 -28.56 11.70
N VAL A 54 -31.56 -29.42 10.94
CA VAL A 54 -30.16 -29.24 10.55
C VAL A 54 -30.10 -28.71 9.12
N LEU A 55 -29.34 -27.64 8.92
CA LEU A 55 -29.11 -27.01 7.62
C LEU A 55 -27.63 -27.11 7.24
N ALA A 56 -27.37 -27.23 5.94
CA ALA A 56 -26.05 -27.14 5.34
C ALA A 56 -25.80 -25.73 4.80
N ALA A 57 -24.53 -25.40 4.51
CA ALA A 57 -24.14 -24.09 3.99
C ALA A 57 -24.90 -23.69 2.71
N ARG A 58 -25.26 -24.65 1.84
CA ARG A 58 -26.05 -24.39 0.62
C ARG A 58 -27.43 -23.78 0.91
N ASP A 59 -27.99 -24.03 2.09
CA ASP A 59 -29.36 -23.63 2.46
C ASP A 59 -29.45 -22.13 2.82
N LEU A 60 -28.31 -21.45 2.94
CA LEU A 60 -28.21 -20.02 3.23
C LEU A 60 -28.58 -19.11 2.04
N GLY A 61 -28.71 -19.68 0.83
CA GLY A 61 -29.02 -18.93 -0.39
C GLY A 61 -27.86 -18.05 -0.89
N VAL A 62 -26.63 -18.34 -0.48
CA VAL A 62 -25.41 -17.68 -0.98
C VAL A 62 -24.81 -18.52 -2.12
N PRO A 63 -24.35 -17.91 -3.23
CA PRO A 63 -23.68 -18.64 -4.31
C PRO A 63 -22.48 -19.46 -3.79
N ALA A 64 -22.33 -20.70 -4.26
CA ALA A 64 -21.26 -21.61 -3.82
C ALA A 64 -19.86 -20.98 -3.87
N GLN A 65 -19.58 -20.28 -4.96
CA GLN A 65 -18.31 -19.60 -5.17
C GLN A 65 -18.06 -18.46 -4.15
N GLU A 66 -19.09 -17.70 -3.76
CA GLU A 66 -18.96 -16.67 -2.71
C GLU A 66 -18.67 -17.32 -1.36
N TYR A 67 -19.38 -18.41 -1.03
CA TYR A 67 -19.21 -19.09 0.24
C TYR A 67 -17.85 -19.79 0.37
N LEU A 68 -17.38 -20.47 -0.68
CA LEU A 68 -16.08 -21.15 -0.70
C LEU A 68 -14.90 -20.15 -0.62
N ARG A 69 -15.08 -18.93 -1.13
CA ARG A 69 -14.11 -17.83 -0.93
C ARG A 69 -14.08 -17.37 0.52
N ALA A 70 -15.25 -17.21 1.15
CA ALA A 70 -15.35 -16.91 2.57
C ALA A 70 -14.70 -18.02 3.41
N ALA A 71 -14.97 -19.30 3.11
CA ALA A 71 -14.35 -20.45 3.76
C ALA A 71 -12.82 -20.52 3.56
N THR A 72 -12.30 -20.05 2.43
CA THR A 72 -10.85 -19.93 2.21
C THR A 72 -10.24 -18.84 3.09
N CYS A 73 -10.99 -17.77 3.38
CA CYS A 73 -10.54 -16.72 4.31
C CYS A 73 -10.62 -17.18 5.77
N ALA A 74 -11.68 -17.90 6.12
CA ALA A 74 -12.12 -18.04 7.50
C ALA A 74 -11.49 -19.22 8.25
N THR A 75 -11.09 -19.01 9.50
CA THR A 75 -11.03 -20.10 10.49
C THR A 75 -12.43 -20.64 10.81
N ALA A 76 -12.53 -21.75 11.56
CA ALA A 76 -13.82 -22.28 12.03
C ALA A 76 -14.72 -21.21 12.68
N ASP A 77 -14.18 -20.44 13.64
CA ASP A 77 -14.94 -19.40 14.34
C ASP A 77 -15.30 -18.22 13.43
N GLU A 78 -14.38 -17.81 12.55
CA GLU A 78 -14.64 -16.75 11.57
C GLU A 78 -15.76 -17.16 10.61
N LEU A 79 -15.81 -18.44 10.22
CA LEU A 79 -16.82 -18.98 9.31
C LEU A 79 -18.18 -19.04 10.02
N ALA A 80 -18.21 -19.48 11.28
CA ALA A 80 -19.43 -19.49 12.07
C ALA A 80 -20.01 -18.07 12.25
N ARG A 81 -19.15 -17.09 12.57
CA ARG A 81 -19.56 -15.67 12.67
C ARG A 81 -20.02 -15.09 11.33
N PHE A 82 -19.39 -15.46 10.22
CA PHE A 82 -19.83 -15.07 8.88
C PHE A 82 -21.22 -15.63 8.53
N ALA A 83 -21.48 -16.88 8.88
CA ALA A 83 -22.71 -17.56 8.54
C ALA A 83 -23.89 -17.24 9.48
N ALA A 84 -23.64 -16.79 10.70
CA ALA A 84 -24.65 -16.42 11.69
C ALA A 84 -25.72 -15.41 11.19
N PRO A 85 -25.36 -14.22 10.65
CA PRO A 85 -26.35 -13.28 10.12
C PRO A 85 -27.12 -13.86 8.92
N LEU A 86 -26.48 -14.71 8.10
CA LEU A 86 -27.10 -15.34 6.94
C LEU A 86 -28.18 -16.35 7.38
N LEU A 87 -27.90 -17.13 8.42
CA LEU A 87 -28.87 -18.03 9.04
C LEU A 87 -30.04 -17.26 9.63
N VAL A 88 -29.77 -16.22 10.43
CA VAL A 88 -30.82 -15.39 11.03
C VAL A 88 -31.71 -14.78 9.95
N ARG A 89 -31.10 -14.23 8.88
CA ARG A 89 -31.82 -13.69 7.72
C ARG A 89 -32.76 -14.72 7.10
N ARG A 90 -32.27 -15.94 6.87
CA ARG A 90 -33.04 -17.04 6.28
C ARG A 90 -34.21 -17.45 7.18
N LEU A 91 -34.01 -17.49 8.50
CA LEU A 91 -35.04 -17.93 9.45
C LEU A 91 -36.15 -16.89 9.63
N LEU A 92 -35.85 -15.60 9.48
CA LEU A 92 -36.83 -14.51 9.55
C LEU A 92 -37.89 -14.58 8.43
N ASP A 93 -37.64 -15.31 7.34
CA ASP A 93 -38.66 -15.59 6.31
C ASP A 93 -39.86 -16.37 6.90
N ALA A 94 -39.57 -17.33 7.78
CA ALA A 94 -40.55 -18.28 8.32
C ALA A 94 -40.95 -18.01 9.78
N HIS A 95 -40.16 -17.24 10.52
CA HIS A 95 -40.35 -16.97 11.95
C HIS A 95 -40.55 -15.48 12.21
N ASP A 96 -41.23 -15.16 13.31
CA ASP A 96 -41.48 -13.78 13.74
C ASP A 96 -40.36 -13.26 14.65
N LEU A 97 -39.66 -14.18 15.33
CA LEU A 97 -38.47 -13.93 16.13
C LEU A 97 -37.47 -15.07 15.97
N VAL A 98 -36.21 -14.71 15.82
CA VAL A 98 -35.08 -15.63 15.87
C VAL A 98 -34.19 -15.24 17.04
N VAL A 99 -33.83 -16.22 17.87
CA VAL A 99 -32.86 -16.04 18.95
C VAL A 99 -31.58 -16.79 18.56
N HIS A 100 -30.53 -16.03 18.25
CA HIS A 100 -29.22 -16.57 17.92
C HIS A 100 -28.41 -16.81 19.19
N PHE A 101 -27.76 -17.97 19.25
CA PHE A 101 -26.87 -18.39 20.31
C PHE A 101 -25.48 -18.73 19.75
N GLY A 102 -24.44 -18.49 20.54
CA GLY A 102 -23.13 -19.10 20.32
C GLY A 102 -23.22 -20.62 20.48
N SER A 103 -22.43 -21.38 19.71
CA SER A 103 -22.46 -22.85 19.70
C SER A 103 -22.21 -23.48 21.07
N ASP A 104 -21.33 -22.86 21.87
CA ASP A 104 -20.94 -23.32 23.19
C ASP A 104 -21.85 -22.75 24.30
N SER A 105 -23.12 -22.52 24.00
CA SER A 105 -24.09 -22.05 25.00
C SER A 105 -24.92 -23.20 25.59
N LEU A 106 -25.44 -23.00 26.80
CA LEU A 106 -26.42 -23.89 27.43
C LEU A 106 -27.58 -23.08 28.01
N VAL A 107 -28.80 -23.57 27.83
CA VAL A 107 -30.02 -22.96 28.36
C VAL A 107 -30.46 -23.72 29.61
N LEU A 108 -30.40 -23.06 30.76
CA LEU A 108 -30.69 -23.64 32.08
C LEU A 108 -32.10 -23.30 32.59
N GLY A 109 -32.83 -22.45 31.88
CA GLY A 109 -34.17 -22.03 32.28
C GLY A 109 -34.94 -21.38 31.15
N ARG A 110 -36.22 -21.08 31.41
CA ARG A 110 -37.10 -20.43 30.44
C ARG A 110 -36.67 -18.98 30.22
N LEU A 111 -36.43 -18.62 28.96
CA LEU A 111 -36.04 -17.26 28.56
C LEU A 111 -37.21 -16.29 28.65
N PRO A 112 -36.97 -15.00 28.92
CA PRO A 112 -38.00 -13.98 28.89
C PRO A 112 -38.54 -13.75 27.47
N ASP A 113 -39.76 -13.23 27.38
CA ASP A 113 -40.34 -12.85 26.09
C ASP A 113 -39.61 -11.62 25.51
N PHE A 114 -38.82 -11.83 24.46
CA PHE A 114 -38.14 -10.73 23.77
C PHE A 114 -39.11 -9.92 22.90
N PRO A 115 -38.93 -8.59 22.77
CA PRO A 115 -39.72 -7.76 21.86
C PRO A 115 -39.52 -8.15 20.39
N ALA A 116 -40.38 -7.63 19.50
CA ALA A 116 -40.37 -7.93 18.06
C ALA A 116 -39.25 -7.21 17.27
N GLY A 117 -38.43 -6.38 17.92
CA GLY A 117 -37.32 -5.66 17.32
C GLY A 117 -35.96 -6.35 17.55
N LEU A 118 -34.89 -5.55 17.64
CA LEU A 118 -33.57 -6.00 18.05
C LEU A 118 -33.46 -6.00 19.58
N THR A 119 -33.00 -7.11 20.16
CA THR A 119 -32.62 -7.19 21.57
C THR A 119 -31.16 -7.55 21.72
N LEU A 120 -30.43 -6.73 22.46
CA LEU A 120 -29.03 -6.92 22.79
C LEU A 120 -28.88 -7.22 24.29
N VAL A 121 -27.95 -8.13 24.62
CA VAL A 121 -27.67 -8.54 26.00
C VAL A 121 -26.31 -7.98 26.43
N PRO A 122 -26.22 -7.14 27.47
CA PRO A 122 -24.97 -6.52 27.89
C PRO A 122 -24.04 -7.56 28.53
N ARG A 123 -22.73 -7.46 28.27
CA ARG A 123 -21.72 -8.34 28.88
C ARG A 123 -21.59 -8.11 30.39
N LEU A 124 -21.83 -6.89 30.85
CA LEU A 124 -21.81 -6.51 32.27
C LEU A 124 -23.10 -5.77 32.66
N LEU A 125 -23.55 -5.97 33.89
CA LEU A 125 -24.65 -5.19 34.47
C LEU A 125 -24.15 -4.02 35.32
N GLY A 126 -22.98 -4.15 35.92
CA GLY A 126 -22.28 -3.11 36.68
C GLY A 126 -20.84 -2.85 36.17
N PRO A 127 -20.14 -1.87 36.76
CA PRO A 127 -18.73 -1.64 36.47
C PRO A 127 -17.85 -2.78 36.99
N LEU A 128 -16.78 -3.09 36.27
CA LEU A 128 -15.77 -4.05 36.72
C LEU A 128 -15.07 -3.55 38.01
N PRO A 129 -14.84 -4.42 39.00
CA PRO A 129 -14.04 -4.07 40.17
C PRO A 129 -12.59 -3.72 39.79
N ASP A 130 -12.04 -2.69 40.42
CA ASP A 130 -10.61 -2.35 40.31
C ASP A 130 -9.78 -3.18 41.30
N ASP A 131 -9.71 -4.48 41.03
CA ASP A 131 -9.09 -5.50 41.90
C ASP A 131 -7.78 -6.08 41.33
N GLY A 132 -7.33 -5.57 40.18
CA GLY A 132 -6.15 -6.07 39.46
C GLY A 132 -6.33 -7.45 38.81
N ARG A 133 -7.54 -8.05 38.89
CA ARG A 133 -7.86 -9.36 38.31
C ARG A 133 -8.33 -9.22 36.86
N HIS A 134 -8.24 -10.30 36.11
CA HIS A 134 -8.65 -10.37 34.72
C HIS A 134 -10.07 -10.95 34.54
N PRO A 135 -10.79 -10.54 33.48
CA PRO A 135 -10.41 -9.50 32.51
C PRO A 135 -10.44 -8.10 33.14
N ARG A 136 -9.54 -7.23 32.66
CA ARG A 136 -9.41 -5.84 33.14
C ARG A 136 -10.40 -4.88 32.48
N GLU A 137 -10.84 -5.22 31.27
CA GLU A 137 -11.83 -4.47 30.52
C GLU A 137 -12.80 -5.45 29.85
N VAL A 138 -14.09 -5.26 30.10
CA VAL A 138 -15.19 -5.95 29.43
C VAL A 138 -16.30 -4.92 29.30
N GLY A 139 -16.78 -4.67 28.09
CA GLY A 139 -17.83 -3.68 27.83
C GLY A 139 -18.66 -4.07 26.61
N GLY A 140 -19.79 -3.39 26.44
CA GLY A 140 -20.70 -3.62 25.30
C GLY A 140 -21.63 -4.83 25.49
N PHE A 141 -22.06 -5.39 24.36
CA PHE A 141 -23.03 -6.50 24.31
C PHE A 141 -22.35 -7.80 23.87
N THR A 142 -22.96 -8.93 24.22
CA THR A 142 -22.51 -10.24 23.73
C THR A 142 -22.96 -10.46 22.29
N GLU A 143 -22.12 -11.13 21.50
CA GLU A 143 -22.47 -11.59 20.15
C GLU A 143 -23.12 -12.97 20.18
N ASN A 144 -22.97 -13.70 21.29
CA ASN A 144 -23.39 -15.08 21.46
C ASN A 144 -24.84 -15.21 21.99
N LEU A 145 -25.56 -14.10 22.12
CA LEU A 145 -26.99 -14.09 22.43
C LEU A 145 -27.65 -12.82 21.88
N VAL A 146 -28.38 -12.96 20.77
CA VAL A 146 -29.06 -11.85 20.09
C VAL A 146 -30.45 -12.29 19.69
N ALA A 147 -31.49 -11.54 20.07
CA ALA A 147 -32.84 -11.78 19.58
C ALA A 147 -33.21 -10.75 18.51
N VAL A 148 -33.64 -11.24 17.36
CA VAL A 148 -33.93 -10.44 16.18
C VAL A 148 -35.34 -10.77 15.71
N GLY A 149 -36.22 -9.77 15.65
CA GLY A 149 -37.50 -9.91 14.98
C GLY A 149 -37.50 -9.31 13.57
N ARG A 150 -38.62 -9.50 12.85
CA ARG A 150 -38.76 -9.13 11.43
C ARG A 150 -38.48 -7.65 11.14
N ASP A 151 -38.78 -6.78 12.10
CA ASP A 151 -38.60 -5.33 11.95
C ASP A 151 -37.12 -4.90 12.01
N ALA A 152 -36.22 -5.78 12.42
CA ALA A 152 -34.78 -5.52 12.52
C ALA A 152 -33.98 -5.98 11.28
N LYS A 153 -34.62 -6.12 10.11
CA LYS A 153 -33.96 -6.56 8.87
C LYS A 153 -32.75 -5.71 8.49
N ALA A 154 -32.85 -4.39 8.62
CA ALA A 154 -31.73 -3.48 8.32
C ALA A 154 -30.49 -3.75 9.20
N PHE A 155 -30.69 -4.18 10.45
CA PHE A 155 -29.60 -4.63 11.31
C PHE A 155 -28.99 -5.93 10.82
N VAL A 156 -29.81 -6.89 10.38
CA VAL A 156 -29.31 -8.19 9.87
C VAL A 156 -28.48 -7.99 8.59
N ASP A 157 -28.93 -7.11 7.69
CA ASP A 157 -28.17 -6.77 6.47
C ASP A 157 -26.85 -6.08 6.84
N PHE A 158 -26.87 -5.12 7.78
CA PHE A 158 -25.65 -4.50 8.33
C PHE A 158 -24.71 -5.53 8.97
N TRP A 159 -25.23 -6.47 9.75
CA TRP A 159 -24.45 -7.51 10.41
C TRP A 159 -23.81 -8.44 9.36
N ALA A 160 -24.55 -8.85 8.32
CA ALA A 160 -24.01 -9.64 7.23
C ALA A 160 -22.88 -8.91 6.47
N ASP A 161 -23.06 -7.62 6.17
CA ASP A 161 -22.05 -6.82 5.48
C ASP A 161 -20.80 -6.62 6.34
N ARG A 162 -20.98 -6.37 7.65
CA ARG A 162 -19.86 -6.26 8.59
C ARG A 162 -19.12 -7.57 8.73
N ALA A 163 -19.83 -8.69 8.85
CA ALA A 163 -19.21 -10.01 8.95
C ALA A 163 -18.41 -10.36 7.68
N ARG A 164 -18.92 -10.00 6.49
CA ARG A 164 -18.17 -10.15 5.22
C ARG A 164 -16.93 -9.27 5.19
N ALA A 165 -17.03 -8.00 5.61
CA ALA A 165 -15.90 -7.09 5.63
C ALA A 165 -14.81 -7.54 6.63
N ASP A 166 -15.22 -8.04 7.80
CA ASP A 166 -14.31 -8.50 8.85
C ASP A 166 -13.51 -9.75 8.45
N LEU A 167 -14.05 -10.62 7.58
CA LEU A 167 -13.32 -11.79 7.05
C LEU A 167 -12.01 -11.41 6.37
N VAL A 168 -12.00 -10.29 5.65
CA VAL A 168 -10.83 -9.79 4.93
C VAL A 168 -10.16 -8.64 5.66
N ALA A 169 -10.69 -8.13 6.79
CA ALA A 169 -10.06 -7.01 7.51
C ALA A 169 -8.73 -7.41 8.16
N GLN A 170 -7.79 -6.46 8.29
CA GLN A 170 -6.55 -6.70 9.08
C GLN A 170 -6.86 -6.82 10.56
N THR A 171 -7.80 -5.99 11.02
CA THR A 171 -8.30 -5.98 12.39
C THR A 171 -9.82 -5.96 12.30
N PRO A 172 -10.48 -7.10 12.56
CA PRO A 172 -11.94 -7.18 12.59
C PRO A 172 -12.50 -6.15 13.58
N ARG A 173 -13.54 -5.44 13.17
CA ARG A 173 -14.17 -4.41 14.02
C ARG A 173 -15.31 -4.96 14.86
N GLY A 174 -15.85 -6.13 14.49
CA GLY A 174 -17.11 -6.62 15.02
C GLY A 174 -18.26 -5.71 14.60
N TRP A 175 -19.47 -6.07 15.03
CA TRP A 175 -20.70 -5.36 14.68
C TRP A 175 -21.38 -4.69 15.88
N VAL A 176 -21.15 -5.19 17.10
CA VAL A 176 -21.92 -4.80 18.30
C VAL A 176 -21.81 -3.32 18.64
N GLY A 177 -20.60 -2.75 18.62
CA GLY A 177 -20.37 -1.36 19.00
C GLY A 177 -21.12 -0.39 18.08
N ASP A 178 -21.03 -0.62 16.78
CA ASP A 178 -21.74 0.16 15.77
C ASP A 178 -23.25 -0.10 15.83
N ALA A 179 -23.68 -1.35 16.02
CA ALA A 179 -25.09 -1.69 16.05
C ALA A 179 -25.83 -0.98 17.19
N ALA A 180 -25.23 -0.90 18.38
CA ALA A 180 -25.80 -0.21 19.53
C ALA A 180 -25.97 1.31 19.29
N ALA A 181 -25.13 1.91 18.44
CA ALA A 181 -25.22 3.32 18.09
C ALA A 181 -26.18 3.60 16.92
N LEU A 182 -26.31 2.65 15.99
CA LEU A 182 -27.01 2.85 14.71
C LEU A 182 -28.46 2.36 14.70
N PHE A 183 -28.82 1.38 15.53
CA PHE A 183 -30.14 0.75 15.48
C PHE A 183 -30.90 0.89 16.80
N ALA A 184 -32.20 1.16 16.68
CA ALA A 184 -33.12 1.09 17.82
C ALA A 184 -33.18 -0.35 18.36
N HIS A 185 -32.95 -0.51 19.66
CA HIS A 185 -32.85 -1.81 20.29
C HIS A 185 -33.40 -1.80 21.72
N HIS A 186 -33.77 -2.99 22.19
CA HIS A 186 -34.05 -3.26 23.59
C HIS A 186 -32.80 -3.82 24.27
N VAL A 187 -32.52 -3.39 25.50
CA VAL A 187 -31.42 -3.92 26.31
C VAL A 187 -31.99 -4.86 27.37
N ALA A 188 -31.77 -6.16 27.21
CA ALA A 188 -32.22 -7.16 28.17
C ALA A 188 -31.20 -7.29 29.32
N ARG A 189 -31.52 -6.72 30.49
CA ARG A 189 -30.64 -6.67 31.67
C ARG A 189 -30.89 -7.78 32.71
N ASP A 190 -31.58 -8.85 32.32
CA ASP A 190 -31.80 -9.98 33.23
C ASP A 190 -30.45 -10.61 33.62
N PRO A 191 -30.12 -10.71 34.93
CA PRO A 191 -28.88 -11.33 35.40
C PRO A 191 -28.65 -12.76 34.92
N GLY A 192 -29.71 -13.49 34.57
CA GLY A 192 -29.61 -14.85 34.04
C GLY A 192 -29.19 -14.92 32.56
N LEU A 193 -29.21 -13.81 31.82
CA LEU A 193 -28.83 -13.77 30.40
C LEU A 193 -27.38 -13.34 30.22
N GLY A 194 -26.74 -13.90 29.19
CA GLY A 194 -25.37 -13.56 28.79
C GLY A 194 -24.35 -13.87 29.87
N VAL A 195 -24.58 -14.90 30.69
CA VAL A 195 -23.64 -15.36 31.72
C VAL A 195 -22.43 -15.98 31.02
N ALA A 196 -21.25 -15.48 31.30
CA ALA A 196 -20.00 -15.93 30.68
C ALA A 196 -18.82 -15.75 31.66
N ALA A 197 -17.66 -16.33 31.35
CA ALA A 197 -16.47 -16.29 32.21
C ALA A 197 -16.13 -14.86 32.71
N GLY A 198 -16.30 -13.85 31.85
CA GLY A 198 -16.00 -12.44 32.15
C GLY A 198 -16.89 -11.78 33.21
N ASN A 199 -18.07 -12.33 33.51
CA ASN A 199 -19.05 -11.68 34.37
C ASN A 199 -19.54 -12.51 35.55
N LEU A 200 -19.05 -13.73 35.77
CA LEU A 200 -19.52 -14.62 36.85
C LEU A 200 -19.50 -13.99 38.26
N HIS A 201 -18.62 -13.03 38.50
CA HIS A 201 -18.48 -12.33 39.78
C HIS A 201 -19.69 -11.46 40.16
N GLU A 202 -20.47 -11.01 39.17
CA GLU A 202 -21.71 -10.23 39.36
C GLU A 202 -22.98 -11.07 39.12
N ARG A 203 -22.84 -12.38 38.85
CA ARG A 203 -23.96 -13.28 38.55
C ARG A 203 -24.16 -14.32 39.64
N GLU A 204 -25.40 -14.78 39.79
CA GLU A 204 -25.77 -15.83 40.74
C GLU A 204 -26.03 -17.15 39.98
N PRO A 205 -25.36 -18.27 40.33
CA PRO A 205 -25.55 -19.56 39.65
C PRO A 205 -27.01 -20.02 39.57
N SER A 206 -27.77 -19.82 40.65
CA SER A 206 -29.18 -20.20 40.77
C SER A 206 -30.13 -19.41 39.86
N ARG A 207 -29.67 -18.29 39.30
CA ARG A 207 -30.43 -17.42 38.39
C ARG A 207 -29.98 -17.52 36.94
N ALA A 208 -28.94 -18.31 36.64
CA ALA A 208 -28.43 -18.47 35.29
C ALA A 208 -29.50 -19.08 34.37
N LEU A 209 -29.78 -18.42 33.24
CA LEU A 209 -30.72 -18.87 32.21
C LEU A 209 -29.99 -19.28 30.94
N VAL A 210 -28.98 -18.52 30.51
CA VAL A 210 -28.11 -18.85 29.38
C VAL A 210 -26.67 -18.65 29.81
N VAL A 211 -25.89 -19.73 29.74
CA VAL A 211 -24.46 -19.72 30.04
C VAL A 211 -23.69 -19.97 28.76
N ASP A 212 -22.75 -19.07 28.45
CA ASP A 212 -21.85 -19.14 27.31
C ASP A 212 -20.48 -19.62 27.78
N PHE A 213 -20.06 -20.77 27.25
CA PHE A 213 -18.81 -21.44 27.57
C PHE A 213 -17.69 -21.12 26.57
N THR A 214 -17.88 -20.14 25.67
CA THR A 214 -16.86 -19.73 24.70
C THR A 214 -15.51 -19.50 25.39
N GLY A 215 -14.47 -20.22 24.95
CA GLY A 215 -13.12 -20.14 25.51
C GLY A 215 -12.88 -20.98 26.77
N HIS A 216 -13.84 -21.78 27.23
CA HIS A 216 -13.62 -22.76 28.30
C HIS A 216 -12.92 -24.01 27.76
N GLU A 217 -11.64 -24.19 28.10
CA GLU A 217 -10.84 -25.32 27.62
C GLU A 217 -10.31 -26.23 28.75
N ASP A 218 -10.37 -25.76 29.99
CA ASP A 218 -9.64 -26.32 31.11
C ASP A 218 -10.56 -26.52 32.33
N PRO A 219 -10.52 -27.68 33.03
CA PRO A 219 -11.46 -27.99 34.11
C PRO A 219 -11.24 -27.19 35.41
N TRP A 220 -10.16 -26.43 35.53
CA TRP A 220 -9.83 -25.64 36.71
C TRP A 220 -10.21 -24.16 36.55
N LEU A 221 -10.23 -23.62 35.32
CA LEU A 221 -10.55 -22.22 35.02
C LEU A 221 -11.77 -22.06 34.11
N THR A 222 -12.47 -20.93 34.24
CA THR A 222 -13.65 -20.64 33.41
C THR A 222 -13.28 -20.33 31.97
N ALA A 223 -12.17 -19.62 31.74
CA ALA A 223 -11.51 -19.40 30.45
C ALA A 223 -10.06 -18.88 30.66
N PRO A 224 -9.17 -18.96 29.65
CA PRO A 224 -7.84 -18.34 29.73
C PRO A 224 -7.93 -16.86 30.12
N GLY A 225 -7.09 -16.43 31.06
CA GLY A 225 -7.07 -15.04 31.53
C GLY A 225 -8.33 -14.61 32.28
N HIS A 226 -9.11 -15.53 32.84
CA HIS A 226 -10.28 -15.20 33.68
C HIS A 226 -10.07 -15.77 35.10
N ASP A 227 -9.42 -14.98 35.96
CA ASP A 227 -9.00 -15.37 37.32
C ASP A 227 -9.86 -14.74 38.43
N ARG A 228 -10.86 -13.93 38.08
CA ARG A 228 -11.74 -13.27 39.05
C ARG A 228 -12.64 -14.25 39.81
N VAL A 229 -13.10 -15.32 39.14
CA VAL A 229 -13.94 -16.38 39.72
C VAL A 229 -13.26 -17.72 39.49
N LEU A 230 -12.80 -18.36 40.57
CA LEU A 230 -12.15 -19.66 40.53
C LEU A 230 -13.17 -20.78 40.80
N LEU A 231 -13.23 -21.80 39.93
CA LEU A 231 -14.18 -22.90 40.08
C LEU A 231 -13.93 -23.72 41.36
N SER A 232 -12.70 -23.72 41.89
CA SER A 232 -12.34 -24.35 43.17
C SER A 232 -13.00 -23.68 44.39
N GLU A 233 -13.26 -22.37 44.31
CA GLU A 233 -13.87 -21.57 45.38
C GLU A 233 -15.39 -21.47 45.22
N HIS A 234 -15.89 -21.72 44.01
CA HIS A 234 -17.30 -21.61 43.64
C HIS A 234 -17.87 -22.96 43.15
N PRO A 235 -18.21 -23.90 44.04
CA PRO A 235 -18.66 -25.23 43.67
C PRO A 235 -19.96 -25.25 42.86
N GLU A 236 -20.80 -24.24 43.00
CA GLU A 236 -22.03 -24.11 42.20
C GLU A 236 -21.74 -23.74 40.73
N TRP A 237 -20.81 -22.81 40.50
CA TRP A 237 -20.33 -22.52 39.14
C TRP A 237 -19.62 -23.72 38.54
N ARG A 238 -18.81 -24.42 39.34
CA ARG A 238 -18.17 -25.67 38.91
C ARG A 238 -19.19 -26.69 38.41
N ARG A 239 -20.29 -26.92 39.14
CA ARG A 239 -21.35 -27.84 38.70
C ARG A 239 -21.97 -27.45 37.36
N ILE A 240 -22.12 -26.15 37.08
CA ILE A 240 -22.65 -25.65 35.80
C ILE A 240 -21.62 -25.87 34.68
N TYR A 241 -20.35 -25.55 34.92
CA TYR A 241 -19.28 -25.76 33.94
C TYR A 241 -19.01 -27.24 33.68
N ASP A 242 -19.17 -28.11 34.69
CA ASP A 242 -19.10 -29.58 34.55
C ASP A 242 -20.21 -30.16 33.64
N LEU A 243 -21.26 -29.39 33.31
CA LEU A 243 -22.28 -29.78 32.31
C LEU A 243 -21.81 -29.59 30.87
N HIS A 244 -20.79 -28.76 30.65
CA HIS A 244 -20.26 -28.47 29.33
C HIS A 244 -19.01 -29.30 29.07
N THR A 245 -19.01 -30.01 27.95
CA THR A 245 -17.79 -30.66 27.44
C THR A 245 -17.29 -29.79 26.30
N PRO A 246 -16.10 -29.18 26.41
CA PRO A 246 -15.53 -28.38 25.33
C PRO A 246 -15.45 -29.22 24.06
N VAL A 247 -15.99 -28.71 22.96
CA VAL A 247 -15.91 -29.38 21.66
C VAL A 247 -14.98 -28.57 20.77
N THR A 248 -13.70 -28.96 20.74
CA THR A 248 -12.79 -28.44 19.71
C THR A 248 -13.13 -29.11 18.39
N THR A 249 -13.73 -28.35 17.48
CA THR A 249 -14.05 -28.83 16.13
C THR A 249 -13.03 -28.32 15.13
N ARG A 250 -12.63 -29.18 14.20
CA ARG A 250 -11.88 -28.77 13.00
C ARG A 250 -12.88 -28.57 11.88
N SER A 251 -12.73 -27.50 11.12
CA SER A 251 -13.55 -27.31 9.94
C SER A 251 -13.16 -28.30 8.86
N ALA A 252 -14.14 -28.86 8.15
CA ALA A 252 -13.90 -29.54 6.88
C ALA A 252 -13.21 -28.61 5.85
N PHE A 253 -13.34 -27.29 6.02
CA PHE A 253 -12.66 -26.27 5.23
C PHE A 253 -11.29 -25.85 5.79
N ASP A 254 -10.79 -26.50 6.84
CA ASP A 254 -9.39 -26.39 7.28
C ASP A 254 -8.46 -27.36 6.54
N ALA A 255 -8.99 -28.10 5.57
CA ALA A 255 -8.21 -28.96 4.70
C ALA A 255 -8.62 -28.80 3.24
N PHE A 256 -7.66 -29.04 2.35
CA PHE A 256 -7.92 -29.27 0.94
C PHE A 256 -8.81 -30.52 0.74
N PRO A 257 -9.44 -30.68 -0.43
CA PRO A 257 -10.22 -31.89 -0.74
C PRO A 257 -9.44 -33.22 -0.62
N ASP A 258 -8.11 -33.18 -0.66
CA ASP A 258 -7.21 -34.33 -0.46
C ASP A 258 -6.80 -34.56 1.01
N GLY A 259 -7.30 -33.75 1.94
CA GLY A 259 -7.08 -33.86 3.38
C GLY A 259 -5.84 -33.11 3.90
N GLU A 260 -5.05 -32.47 3.05
CA GLU A 260 -3.91 -31.67 3.51
C GLU A 260 -4.38 -30.38 4.20
N PRO A 261 -3.78 -29.95 5.33
CA PRO A 261 -4.23 -28.76 6.05
C PRO A 261 -4.05 -27.45 5.27
N ILE A 262 -5.03 -26.56 5.37
CA ILE A 262 -4.95 -25.15 4.98
C ILE A 262 -4.54 -24.36 6.23
N ASN A 263 -3.37 -23.72 6.20
CA ASN A 263 -2.83 -23.01 7.37
C ASN A 263 -3.11 -21.49 7.33
N ASP A 264 -2.88 -20.83 8.46
CA ASP A 264 -3.13 -19.38 8.62
C ASP A 264 -2.32 -18.51 7.65
N VAL A 265 -1.13 -18.96 7.25
CA VAL A 265 -0.30 -18.25 6.26
C VAL A 265 -0.99 -18.25 4.89
N MET A 266 -1.53 -19.39 4.45
CA MET A 266 -2.30 -19.49 3.20
C MET A 266 -3.53 -18.57 3.25
N ARG A 267 -4.26 -18.56 4.37
CA ARG A 267 -5.41 -17.67 4.59
C ARG A 267 -4.99 -16.20 4.54
N ALA A 268 -3.89 -15.83 5.19
CA ALA A 268 -3.38 -14.46 5.22
C ALA A 268 -2.95 -13.98 3.82
N VAL A 269 -2.25 -14.82 3.05
CA VAL A 269 -1.87 -14.53 1.65
C VAL A 269 -3.12 -14.32 0.78
N TYR A 270 -4.14 -15.16 0.95
CA TYR A 270 -5.40 -15.04 0.23
C TYR A 270 -6.17 -13.75 0.61
N LYS A 271 -6.33 -13.48 1.91
CA LYS A 271 -6.94 -12.24 2.43
C LYS A 271 -6.23 -10.99 1.90
N ALA A 272 -4.89 -11.00 1.86
CA ALA A 272 -4.12 -9.89 1.33
C ALA A 272 -4.38 -9.63 -0.15
N ALA A 273 -4.55 -10.69 -0.96
CA ALA A 273 -4.87 -10.57 -2.38
C ALA A 273 -6.30 -10.04 -2.63
N LEU A 274 -7.25 -10.32 -1.75
CA LEU A 274 -8.62 -9.80 -1.85
C LEU A 274 -8.78 -8.34 -1.41
N ARG A 275 -7.84 -7.80 -0.63
CA ARG A 275 -7.82 -6.39 -0.20
C ARG A 275 -7.38 -5.42 -1.28
N VAL A 276 -6.89 -5.93 -2.41
CA VAL A 276 -6.50 -5.08 -3.52
C VAL A 276 -7.78 -4.48 -4.10
N GLU A 277 -8.05 -3.23 -3.76
CA GLU A 277 -9.21 -2.51 -4.29
C GLU A 277 -9.11 -2.49 -5.83
N PRO A 278 -10.22 -2.77 -6.55
CA PRO A 278 -10.26 -2.57 -7.99
C PRO A 278 -9.87 -1.13 -8.30
N ASP A 279 -8.93 -0.95 -9.21
CA ASP A 279 -8.55 0.38 -9.69
C ASP A 279 -9.79 1.00 -10.35
N PRO A 280 -10.35 2.11 -9.82
CA PRO A 280 -11.55 2.74 -10.37
C PRO A 280 -11.33 3.32 -11.79
N LEU A 281 -10.09 3.29 -12.29
CA LEU A 281 -9.69 3.74 -13.63
C LEU A 281 -9.25 2.59 -14.55
N ASP A 282 -9.25 1.34 -14.07
CA ASP A 282 -8.98 0.14 -14.88
C ASP A 282 -10.27 -0.69 -15.06
N ASP A 283 -10.83 -0.65 -16.26
CA ASP A 283 -12.00 -1.47 -16.63
C ASP A 283 -11.65 -2.97 -16.76
N THR A 284 -10.38 -3.37 -16.56
CA THR A 284 -9.99 -4.78 -16.56
C THR A 284 -10.63 -5.49 -15.37
N PRO A 285 -11.42 -6.56 -15.59
CA PRO A 285 -12.05 -7.27 -14.50
C PRO A 285 -10.98 -7.81 -13.55
N VAL A 286 -11.02 -7.39 -12.28
CA VAL A 286 -10.18 -8.00 -11.24
C VAL A 286 -10.66 -9.44 -11.07
N ILE A 287 -9.92 -10.39 -11.64
CA ILE A 287 -10.20 -11.82 -11.45
C ILE A 287 -9.77 -12.18 -10.03
N PRO A 288 -10.71 -12.53 -9.15
CA PRO A 288 -10.34 -12.86 -7.78
C PRO A 288 -9.53 -14.16 -7.77
N PRO A 289 -8.53 -14.29 -6.87
CA PRO A 289 -7.67 -15.48 -6.80
C PRO A 289 -8.51 -16.76 -6.63
N PRO A 290 -8.08 -17.90 -7.18
CA PRO A 290 -8.79 -19.17 -7.00
C PRO A 290 -8.93 -19.50 -5.50
N HIS A 291 -10.07 -20.05 -5.09
CA HIS A 291 -10.29 -20.42 -3.70
C HIS A 291 -9.72 -21.82 -3.41
N ALA A 292 -9.49 -22.18 -2.15
CA ALA A 292 -8.79 -23.42 -1.78
C ALA A 292 -9.43 -24.72 -2.30
N PHE A 293 -10.73 -24.64 -2.67
CA PHE A 293 -11.51 -25.75 -3.16
C PHE A 293 -11.58 -25.84 -4.70
N ASP A 294 -10.80 -25.03 -5.44
CA ASP A 294 -10.69 -25.07 -6.91
C ASP A 294 -9.67 -26.14 -7.39
N GLY A 295 -9.48 -27.22 -6.63
CA GLY A 295 -8.49 -28.25 -6.92
C GLY A 295 -7.05 -27.73 -6.84
N THR A 296 -6.23 -27.98 -7.86
CA THR A 296 -4.81 -27.56 -7.86
C THR A 296 -4.62 -26.07 -8.08
N ALA A 297 -5.62 -25.36 -8.61
CA ALA A 297 -5.49 -23.95 -9.00
C ALA A 297 -5.06 -23.04 -7.83
N PHE A 298 -5.55 -23.29 -6.61
CA PHE A 298 -5.11 -22.53 -5.43
C PHE A 298 -3.66 -22.80 -5.05
N ARG A 299 -3.21 -24.06 -5.13
CA ARG A 299 -1.81 -24.42 -4.86
C ARG A 299 -0.89 -23.85 -5.92
N ASP A 300 -1.28 -23.93 -7.20
CA ASP A 300 -0.54 -23.34 -8.31
C ASP A 300 -0.45 -21.81 -8.15
N TRP A 301 -1.53 -21.17 -7.69
CA TRP A 301 -1.52 -19.76 -7.37
C TRP A 301 -0.58 -19.42 -6.20
N LEU A 302 -0.62 -20.18 -5.10
CA LEU A 302 0.27 -20.01 -3.94
C LEU A 302 1.75 -20.25 -4.26
N THR A 303 2.07 -21.23 -5.11
CA THR A 303 3.44 -21.56 -5.51
C THR A 303 3.94 -20.75 -6.69
N SER A 304 3.05 -20.08 -7.41
CA SER A 304 3.50 -19.14 -8.42
C SER A 304 4.08 -17.89 -7.76
N PRO A 305 5.16 -17.34 -8.33
CA PRO A 305 5.71 -16.07 -7.88
C PRO A 305 4.81 -14.91 -8.30
N ALA A 306 4.54 -14.00 -7.37
CA ALA A 306 3.79 -12.77 -7.63
C ALA A 306 4.65 -11.68 -8.26
N THR A 307 5.96 -11.67 -7.99
CA THR A 307 6.87 -10.59 -8.40
C THR A 307 8.09 -11.12 -9.17
N PRO A 308 8.79 -10.28 -9.97
CA PRO A 308 10.06 -10.66 -10.58
C PRO A 308 11.10 -11.10 -9.55
N ALA A 309 11.21 -10.39 -8.41
CA ALA A 309 12.07 -10.77 -7.30
C ALA A 309 11.83 -12.21 -6.82
N GLN A 310 10.55 -12.57 -6.58
CA GLN A 310 10.18 -13.93 -6.19
C GLN A 310 10.58 -14.96 -7.25
N ARG A 311 10.38 -14.64 -8.55
CA ARG A 311 10.86 -15.51 -9.65
C ARG A 311 12.36 -15.76 -9.59
N THR A 312 13.16 -14.70 -9.48
CA THR A 312 14.62 -14.80 -9.53
C THR A 312 15.22 -15.54 -8.33
N THR A 313 14.61 -15.42 -7.15
CA THR A 313 15.06 -16.12 -5.94
C THR A 313 14.48 -17.52 -5.79
N GLY A 314 13.59 -17.94 -6.69
CA GLY A 314 12.86 -19.22 -6.58
C GLY A 314 11.83 -19.23 -5.45
N MET A 315 11.42 -18.06 -4.98
CA MET A 315 10.42 -17.85 -3.95
C MET A 315 9.00 -17.76 -4.53
N ASN A 316 7.98 -17.87 -3.68
CA ASN A 316 6.58 -17.82 -4.09
C ASN A 316 5.72 -17.05 -3.08
N ARG A 317 4.41 -16.88 -3.38
CA ARG A 317 3.47 -16.15 -2.52
C ARG A 317 3.41 -16.73 -1.12
N LEU A 318 3.35 -18.05 -0.99
CA LEU A 318 3.23 -18.72 0.31
C LEU A 318 4.48 -18.51 1.18
N LEU A 319 5.68 -18.72 0.63
CA LEU A 319 6.92 -18.57 1.38
C LEU A 319 7.17 -17.11 1.78
N HIS A 320 6.84 -16.15 0.92
CA HIS A 320 6.92 -14.73 1.26
C HIS A 320 5.88 -14.36 2.34
N GLY A 321 4.67 -14.92 2.26
CA GLY A 321 3.65 -14.79 3.29
C GLY A 321 4.12 -15.33 4.64
N LEU A 322 4.80 -16.47 4.66
CA LEU A 322 5.36 -17.08 5.88
C LEU A 322 6.41 -16.17 6.53
N TRP A 323 7.27 -15.58 5.71
CA TRP A 323 8.24 -14.59 6.19
C TRP A 323 7.53 -13.38 6.82
N LEU A 324 6.52 -12.82 6.14
CA LEU A 324 5.73 -11.69 6.65
C LEU A 324 4.98 -12.03 7.96
N SER A 325 4.59 -13.28 8.18
CA SER A 325 3.87 -13.70 9.38
C SER A 325 4.76 -13.98 10.59
N ARG A 326 6.08 -14.06 10.42
CA ARG A 326 7.02 -14.50 11.46
C ARG A 326 8.13 -13.48 11.71
N VAL A 327 8.06 -12.80 12.85
CA VAL A 327 9.04 -11.79 13.26
C VAL A 327 10.44 -12.38 13.42
N ASP A 328 10.56 -13.60 13.92
CA ASP A 328 11.83 -14.30 14.05
C ASP A 328 12.50 -14.53 12.69
N LEU A 329 11.72 -14.90 11.66
CA LEU A 329 12.22 -15.04 10.29
C LEU A 329 12.61 -13.69 9.67
N GLN A 330 11.86 -12.62 9.95
CA GLN A 330 12.20 -11.27 9.47
C GLN A 330 13.50 -10.75 10.08
N VAL A 331 13.73 -11.02 11.36
CA VAL A 331 14.97 -10.64 12.04
C VAL A 331 16.15 -11.49 11.56
N ALA A 332 15.96 -12.80 11.41
CA ALA A 332 17.02 -13.71 10.96
C ALA A 332 17.38 -13.51 9.48
N PHE A 333 16.38 -13.22 8.65
CA PHE A 333 16.50 -13.08 7.20
C PHE A 333 15.87 -11.77 6.74
N PRO A 334 16.53 -10.62 6.96
CA PRO A 334 15.95 -9.31 6.68
C PRO A 334 15.68 -9.05 5.19
N ARG A 335 16.31 -9.83 4.29
CA ARG A 335 16.24 -9.63 2.84
C ARG A 335 15.97 -10.94 2.09
N PRO A 336 14.78 -11.56 2.28
CA PRO A 336 14.46 -12.88 1.73
C PRO A 336 14.33 -12.91 0.19
N LEU A 337 14.24 -11.74 -0.45
CA LEU A 337 14.11 -11.60 -1.91
C LEU A 337 15.35 -11.00 -2.57
N ASP A 338 16.44 -10.77 -1.82
CA ASP A 338 17.72 -10.37 -2.39
C ASP A 338 18.42 -11.59 -3.03
N PRO A 339 18.72 -11.59 -4.34
CA PRO A 339 19.42 -12.71 -4.99
C PRO A 339 20.79 -13.02 -4.38
N ALA A 340 21.42 -12.07 -3.68
CA ALA A 340 22.69 -12.28 -2.97
C ALA A 340 22.52 -12.95 -1.59
N ASP A 341 21.29 -13.07 -1.08
CA ASP A 341 20.97 -13.64 0.24
C ASP A 341 20.10 -14.89 0.10
N SER A 342 20.74 -16.06 0.10
CA SER A 342 20.04 -17.35 0.02
C SER A 342 19.54 -17.87 1.38
N GLY A 343 19.76 -17.13 2.48
CA GLY A 343 19.59 -17.64 3.84
C GLY A 343 18.19 -18.19 4.12
N PHE A 344 17.16 -17.41 3.78
CA PHE A 344 15.77 -17.82 3.99
C PHE A 344 15.39 -19.02 3.10
N ARG A 345 15.81 -18.99 1.84
CA ARG A 345 15.58 -20.07 0.87
C ARG A 345 16.18 -21.39 1.35
N ASP A 346 17.43 -21.36 1.82
CA ASP A 346 18.13 -22.53 2.33
C ASP A 346 17.48 -23.05 3.62
N TRP A 347 17.01 -22.14 4.49
CA TRP A 347 16.23 -22.51 5.66
C TRP A 347 14.93 -23.20 5.28
N CYS A 348 14.18 -22.71 4.28
CA CYS A 348 12.94 -23.35 3.83
C CYS A 348 13.19 -24.81 3.40
N GLY A 349 14.27 -25.08 2.67
CA GLY A 349 14.61 -26.43 2.20
C GLY A 349 15.14 -27.37 3.28
N ARG A 350 15.86 -26.86 4.30
CA ARG A 350 16.51 -27.69 5.33
C ARG A 350 15.69 -27.85 6.62
N HIS A 351 14.98 -26.80 7.01
CA HIS A 351 14.26 -26.72 8.29
C HIS A 351 12.77 -26.43 8.09
N GLY A 352 12.41 -25.68 7.05
CA GLY A 352 11.04 -25.24 6.79
C GLY A 352 10.04 -26.39 6.74
N VAL A 353 10.37 -27.53 6.14
CA VAL A 353 9.47 -28.71 6.11
C VAL A 353 9.13 -29.21 7.51
N HIS A 354 10.12 -29.25 8.42
CA HIS A 354 9.89 -29.64 9.82
C HIS A 354 9.10 -28.58 10.60
N GLU A 355 9.10 -27.34 10.11
CA GLU A 355 8.35 -26.21 10.69
C GLU A 355 7.04 -25.91 9.95
N GLY A 356 6.55 -26.84 9.11
CA GLY A 356 5.22 -26.76 8.50
C GLY A 356 5.15 -26.15 7.09
N VAL A 357 6.28 -25.94 6.41
CA VAL A 357 6.30 -25.58 4.98
C VAL A 357 5.92 -26.81 4.15
N PRO A 358 4.86 -26.75 3.31
CA PRO A 358 4.49 -27.88 2.47
C PRO A 358 5.58 -28.20 1.43
N VAL A 359 5.83 -29.49 1.18
CA VAL A 359 6.86 -29.94 0.23
C VAL A 359 6.64 -29.39 -1.17
N TRP A 360 5.37 -29.30 -1.60
CA TRP A 360 4.99 -28.74 -2.91
C TRP A 360 5.21 -27.23 -3.02
N ALA A 361 5.41 -26.52 -1.89
CA ALA A 361 5.65 -25.09 -1.85
C ALA A 361 7.12 -24.71 -1.63
N LEU A 362 8.03 -25.70 -1.57
CA LEU A 362 9.44 -25.45 -1.37
C LEU A 362 10.03 -24.54 -2.47
N PRO A 363 11.07 -23.77 -2.15
CA PRO A 363 11.67 -22.89 -3.14
C PRO A 363 12.18 -23.66 -4.35
N THR A 364 11.96 -23.12 -5.54
CA THR A 364 12.56 -23.64 -6.76
C THR A 364 14.04 -23.21 -6.85
N PRO A 365 14.84 -23.82 -7.74
CA PRO A 365 16.17 -23.30 -8.04
C PRO A 365 16.07 -21.83 -8.48
N PRO A 366 16.91 -20.93 -7.93
CA PRO A 366 16.88 -19.53 -8.34
C PRO A 366 17.17 -19.44 -9.84
N VAL A 367 16.43 -18.57 -10.52
CA VAL A 367 16.63 -18.30 -11.93
C VAL A 367 17.58 -17.11 -12.01
N GLU A 368 18.77 -17.32 -12.60
CA GLU A 368 19.72 -16.25 -12.80
C GLU A 368 19.07 -15.12 -13.62
N PRO A 369 19.13 -13.85 -13.16
CA PRO A 369 18.59 -12.73 -13.89
C PRO A 369 19.20 -12.67 -15.30
N ALA A 370 18.39 -12.40 -16.32
CA ALA A 370 18.94 -12.31 -17.68
C ALA A 370 19.93 -11.15 -17.81
N GLY A 371 21.14 -11.47 -18.29
CA GLY A 371 22.14 -10.46 -18.68
C GLY A 371 21.70 -9.66 -19.91
N PRO A 372 22.28 -8.47 -20.13
CA PRO A 372 21.93 -7.64 -21.26
C PRO A 372 22.47 -8.18 -22.58
N THR A 373 21.86 -7.76 -23.68
CA THR A 373 22.48 -7.86 -25.01
C THR A 373 23.68 -6.92 -25.12
N ARG A 374 24.52 -7.10 -26.15
CA ARG A 374 25.60 -6.15 -26.46
C ARG A 374 25.13 -4.96 -27.31
N ALA A 375 23.89 -4.98 -27.79
CA ALA A 375 23.34 -3.96 -28.67
C ALA A 375 23.18 -2.62 -27.93
N PHE A 376 23.31 -1.52 -28.66
CA PHE A 376 23.05 -0.19 -28.13
C PHE A 376 21.54 0.00 -27.88
N GLY A 377 21.21 0.55 -26.71
CA GLY A 377 19.85 0.85 -26.26
C GLY A 377 19.80 1.06 -24.76
N VAL A 378 18.61 1.32 -24.21
CA VAL A 378 18.43 1.61 -22.78
C VAL A 378 17.16 0.99 -22.20
N ASN A 379 17.23 0.49 -20.97
CA ASN A 379 16.04 0.17 -20.17
C ASN A 379 15.69 1.39 -19.32
N VAL A 380 14.48 1.90 -19.40
CA VAL A 380 14.01 2.95 -18.49
C VAL A 380 13.16 2.25 -17.44
N ALA A 381 13.52 2.34 -16.16
CA ALA A 381 12.88 1.62 -15.08
C ALA A 381 12.31 2.56 -14.01
N GLY A 382 11.01 2.45 -13.70
CA GLY A 382 10.35 3.30 -12.72
C GLY A 382 8.83 3.17 -12.70
N TYR A 383 8.17 4.09 -11.98
CA TYR A 383 6.71 4.10 -11.77
C TYR A 383 5.94 4.69 -12.96
N HIS A 384 6.10 4.12 -14.16
CA HIS A 384 5.56 4.73 -15.39
C HIS A 384 4.03 4.71 -15.49
N THR A 385 3.36 3.90 -14.69
CA THR A 385 1.89 3.82 -14.57
C THR A 385 1.33 4.61 -13.38
N ALA A 386 2.17 5.45 -12.74
CA ALA A 386 1.82 6.23 -11.56
C ALA A 386 1.73 7.76 -11.83
N GLU A 387 0.78 8.45 -11.19
CA GLU A 387 0.50 9.88 -11.14
C GLU A 387 1.35 10.50 -10.02
N LEU A 388 2.61 10.10 -9.99
CA LEU A 388 3.63 10.63 -9.09
C LEU A 388 4.56 11.51 -9.92
N GLY A 389 5.11 12.57 -9.33
CA GLY A 389 6.09 13.42 -10.02
C GLY A 389 7.31 12.64 -10.54
N ILE A 390 7.74 11.61 -9.81
CA ILE A 390 8.79 10.66 -10.25
C ILE A 390 8.34 9.76 -11.40
N GLY A 391 7.06 9.35 -11.43
CA GLY A 391 6.48 8.60 -12.56
C GLY A 391 6.37 9.46 -13.82
N GLU A 392 5.97 10.72 -13.67
CA GLU A 392 5.93 11.70 -14.77
C GLU A 392 7.31 11.96 -15.35
N MET A 393 8.33 12.12 -14.49
CA MET A 393 9.71 12.25 -14.95
C MET A 393 10.17 11.02 -15.73
N GLY A 394 9.79 9.80 -15.29
CA GLY A 394 10.07 8.56 -16.01
C GLY A 394 9.46 8.53 -17.42
N ARG A 395 8.19 8.96 -17.55
CA ARG A 395 7.50 9.08 -18.85
C ARG A 395 8.13 10.14 -19.75
N VAL A 396 8.47 11.31 -19.21
CA VAL A 396 9.18 12.36 -19.97
C VAL A 396 10.52 11.83 -20.49
N MET A 397 11.26 11.05 -19.69
CA MET A 397 12.52 10.45 -20.15
C MET A 397 12.29 9.39 -21.23
N LEU A 398 11.23 8.59 -21.16
CA LEU A 398 10.85 7.67 -22.24
C LEU A 398 10.59 8.42 -23.55
N ASP A 399 9.85 9.53 -23.51
CA ASP A 399 9.58 10.34 -24.70
C ASP A 399 10.87 10.94 -25.28
N VAL A 400 11.80 11.39 -24.43
CA VAL A 400 13.12 11.88 -24.87
C VAL A 400 13.96 10.78 -25.50
N VAL A 401 13.97 9.59 -24.91
CA VAL A 401 14.69 8.42 -25.43
C VAL A 401 14.14 8.02 -26.81
N ALA A 402 12.81 8.03 -26.96
CA ALA A 402 12.14 7.78 -28.23
C ALA A 402 12.50 8.85 -29.28
N ALA A 403 12.43 10.14 -28.91
CA ALA A 403 12.81 11.25 -29.78
C ALA A 403 14.29 11.23 -30.19
N ALA A 404 15.16 10.71 -29.31
CA ALA A 404 16.58 10.50 -29.59
C ALA A 404 16.87 9.33 -30.56
N GLY A 405 15.85 8.57 -30.96
CA GLY A 405 16.00 7.39 -31.82
C GLY A 405 16.75 6.24 -31.14
N VAL A 406 16.79 6.22 -29.80
CA VAL A 406 17.48 5.18 -29.04
C VAL A 406 16.53 4.00 -28.82
N PRO A 407 16.91 2.76 -29.20
CA PRO A 407 16.13 1.57 -28.88
C PRO A 407 15.94 1.44 -27.37
N HIS A 408 14.71 1.24 -26.91
CA HIS A 408 14.41 1.24 -25.48
C HIS A 408 13.31 0.27 -25.07
N VAL A 409 13.28 -0.03 -23.78
CA VAL A 409 12.21 -0.77 -23.10
C VAL A 409 11.79 0.01 -21.85
N SER A 410 10.49 0.11 -21.62
CA SER A 410 9.90 0.58 -20.37
C SER A 410 9.76 -0.60 -19.40
N VAL A 411 10.48 -0.54 -18.28
CA VAL A 411 10.39 -1.52 -17.19
C VAL A 411 9.55 -0.89 -16.09
N VAL A 412 8.28 -1.27 -16.04
CA VAL A 412 7.33 -0.70 -15.09
C VAL A 412 7.48 -1.42 -13.75
N ASP A 413 7.85 -0.66 -12.72
CA ASP A 413 7.79 -1.17 -11.36
C ASP A 413 6.46 -0.79 -10.69
N GLU A 414 5.79 -1.80 -10.13
CA GLU A 414 4.53 -1.66 -9.38
C GLU A 414 4.64 -2.26 -7.98
N HIS A 415 5.80 -2.81 -7.61
CA HIS A 415 5.95 -3.70 -6.46
C HIS A 415 6.92 -3.18 -5.39
N SER A 416 7.73 -2.16 -5.67
CA SER A 416 8.76 -1.68 -4.72
C SER A 416 8.23 -0.76 -3.62
N VAL A 417 7.01 -0.24 -3.74
CA VAL A 417 6.37 0.64 -2.74
C VAL A 417 5.19 -0.09 -2.09
N LYS A 418 4.97 0.13 -0.77
CA LYS A 418 3.82 -0.44 -0.06
C LYS A 418 2.53 0.22 -0.56
N GLY A 419 1.69 -0.56 -1.24
CA GLY A 419 0.45 -0.12 -1.90
C GLY A 419 0.64 -0.05 -3.41
N ASN A 420 -0.37 -0.46 -4.19
CA ASN A 420 -0.31 -0.40 -5.64
C ASN A 420 0.02 1.03 -6.08
N VAL A 421 1.13 1.21 -6.79
CA VAL A 421 1.59 2.51 -7.30
C VAL A 421 0.89 2.88 -8.62
N ARG A 422 0.10 1.95 -9.17
CA ARG A 422 -0.69 2.20 -10.38
C ARG A 422 -1.80 3.19 -10.08
N THR A 423 -1.86 4.26 -10.85
CA THR A 423 -2.88 5.30 -10.74
C THR A 423 -3.25 5.70 -12.16
N GLY A 424 -4.27 5.09 -12.78
CA GLY A 424 -4.93 5.59 -14.00
C GLY A 424 -4.13 5.88 -15.27
N VAL A 425 -2.79 5.83 -15.27
CA VAL A 425 -1.94 6.15 -16.42
C VAL A 425 -1.71 4.89 -17.24
N ALA A 426 -2.02 4.96 -18.53
CA ALA A 426 -1.81 3.87 -19.46
C ALA A 426 -0.34 3.43 -19.48
N ALA A 427 -0.12 2.12 -19.56
CA ALA A 427 1.22 1.56 -19.67
C ALA A 427 1.85 1.97 -21.03
N PRO A 428 3.15 2.32 -21.08
CA PRO A 428 3.81 2.66 -22.33
C PRO A 428 3.80 1.50 -23.35
N ASP A 429 3.75 1.80 -24.65
CA ASP A 429 3.79 0.77 -25.70
C ASP A 429 5.09 -0.07 -25.69
N SER A 430 6.17 0.50 -25.15
CA SER A 430 7.49 -0.15 -25.03
C SER A 430 7.65 -0.99 -23.75
N VAL A 431 6.56 -1.30 -23.03
CA VAL A 431 6.62 -2.14 -21.83
C VAL A 431 7.22 -3.51 -22.14
N GLY A 432 8.21 -3.91 -21.36
CA GLY A 432 8.85 -5.20 -21.55
C GLY A 432 9.93 -5.50 -20.52
N ARG A 433 10.62 -6.62 -20.75
CA ARG A 433 11.72 -7.10 -19.91
C ARG A 433 13.03 -6.35 -20.19
N PRO A 434 13.87 -6.05 -19.17
CA PRO A 434 15.16 -5.39 -19.38
C PRO A 434 16.04 -6.14 -20.41
N THR A 435 16.42 -5.47 -21.50
CA THR A 435 17.13 -6.07 -22.65
C THR A 435 18.51 -5.47 -22.90
N TYR A 436 18.67 -4.18 -22.60
CA TYR A 436 19.82 -3.39 -23.02
C TYR A 436 20.91 -3.29 -21.93
N PRO A 437 22.16 -2.99 -22.30
CA PRO A 437 23.29 -2.90 -21.36
C PRO A 437 23.28 -1.68 -20.43
N VAL A 438 22.46 -0.68 -20.72
CA VAL A 438 22.31 0.53 -19.90
C VAL A 438 20.92 0.55 -19.29
N SER A 439 20.82 0.84 -18.00
CA SER A 439 19.55 1.05 -17.30
C SER A 439 19.49 2.46 -16.72
N LEU A 440 18.48 3.23 -17.13
CA LEU A 440 18.10 4.51 -16.55
C LEU A 440 16.99 4.27 -15.52
N ILE A 441 17.31 4.41 -14.24
CA ILE A 441 16.42 4.16 -13.11
C ILE A 441 15.81 5.50 -12.70
N THR A 442 14.51 5.69 -12.96
CA THR A 442 13.79 6.95 -12.78
C THR A 442 13.03 7.01 -11.46
N VAL A 443 13.69 6.55 -10.40
CA VAL A 443 13.26 6.71 -9.00
C VAL A 443 14.39 7.35 -8.21
N ASN A 444 14.04 8.00 -7.10
CA ASN A 444 15.00 8.65 -6.22
C ASN A 444 15.91 7.62 -5.50
N GLY A 445 17.01 8.10 -4.91
CA GLY A 445 18.01 7.24 -4.26
C GLY A 445 17.42 6.32 -3.20
N ASP A 446 16.51 6.83 -2.38
CA ASP A 446 15.76 6.12 -1.34
C ASP A 446 14.90 4.95 -1.86
N PHE A 447 14.47 4.99 -3.13
CA PHE A 447 13.71 3.90 -3.77
C PHE A 447 14.54 3.03 -4.72
N THR A 448 15.76 3.45 -5.05
CA THR A 448 16.62 2.76 -6.03
C THR A 448 16.90 1.32 -5.60
N ARG A 449 17.14 1.08 -4.30
CA ARG A 449 17.34 -0.27 -3.75
C ARG A 449 16.11 -1.14 -3.94
N SER A 450 14.96 -0.64 -3.49
CA SER A 450 13.71 -1.40 -3.54
C SER A 450 13.30 -1.74 -4.97
N LEU A 451 13.54 -0.85 -5.94
CA LEU A 451 13.30 -1.14 -7.36
C LEU A 451 14.23 -2.25 -7.88
N LEU A 452 15.52 -2.19 -7.57
CA LEU A 452 16.48 -3.22 -7.99
C LEU A 452 16.25 -4.58 -7.31
N GLU A 453 15.75 -4.58 -6.08
CA GLU A 453 15.32 -5.80 -5.39
C GLU A 453 14.02 -6.35 -6.00
N ALA A 454 13.09 -5.48 -6.39
CA ALA A 454 11.83 -5.86 -7.03
C ALA A 454 12.02 -6.43 -8.45
N ASP A 455 12.95 -5.86 -9.22
CA ASP A 455 13.36 -6.35 -10.54
C ASP A 455 14.91 -6.39 -10.69
N PRO A 456 15.54 -7.50 -10.28
CA PRO A 456 17.00 -7.64 -10.32
C PRO A 456 17.61 -7.53 -11.72
N GLU A 457 16.83 -7.78 -12.78
CA GLU A 457 17.32 -7.69 -14.15
C GLU A 457 17.60 -6.25 -14.58
N VAL A 458 16.98 -5.25 -13.94
CA VAL A 458 17.30 -3.85 -14.18
C VAL A 458 18.77 -3.57 -13.84
N GLY A 459 19.31 -4.22 -12.82
CA GLY A 459 20.69 -4.03 -12.36
C GLY A 459 21.69 -5.06 -12.89
N HIS A 460 21.30 -6.32 -13.03
CA HIS A 460 22.22 -7.44 -13.23
C HIS A 460 23.07 -7.29 -14.50
N GLY A 461 24.38 -7.14 -14.33
CA GLY A 461 25.33 -7.03 -15.44
C GLY A 461 25.18 -5.80 -16.33
N ARG A 462 24.49 -4.73 -15.88
CA ARG A 462 24.19 -3.51 -16.65
C ARG A 462 24.91 -2.28 -16.06
N TYR A 463 25.11 -1.25 -16.88
CA TYR A 463 25.55 0.07 -16.43
C TYR A 463 24.34 0.86 -15.95
N ARG A 464 24.35 1.27 -14.67
CA ARG A 464 23.16 1.77 -13.97
C ARG A 464 23.26 3.29 -13.78
N ILE A 465 22.25 4.01 -14.22
CA ILE A 465 22.16 5.46 -14.11
C ILE A 465 20.94 5.77 -13.23
N GLY A 466 21.15 6.37 -12.06
CA GLY A 466 20.04 6.81 -11.20
C GLY A 466 19.60 8.23 -11.54
N LEU A 467 18.33 8.46 -11.89
CA LEU A 467 17.77 9.80 -12.05
C LEU A 467 17.14 10.24 -10.73
N TRP A 468 17.90 11.00 -9.94
CA TRP A 468 17.50 11.42 -8.61
C TRP A 468 17.06 12.88 -8.61
N ALA A 469 15.83 13.12 -8.17
CA ALA A 469 15.34 14.44 -7.85
C ALA A 469 15.46 14.70 -6.35
N TRP A 470 15.84 15.92 -6.00
CA TRP A 470 15.83 16.42 -4.64
C TRP A 470 15.36 17.87 -4.66
N GLU A 471 15.08 18.42 -3.49
CA GLU A 471 14.34 19.67 -3.39
C GLU A 471 15.06 20.71 -2.53
N LEU A 472 16.00 20.32 -1.66
CA LEU A 472 16.72 21.24 -0.77
C LEU A 472 18.22 21.29 -1.11
N ALA A 473 18.92 22.28 -0.56
CA ALA A 473 20.37 22.35 -0.67
C ALA A 473 21.07 21.27 0.19
N ASP A 474 20.43 20.87 1.29
CA ASP A 474 20.90 19.79 2.17
C ASP A 474 20.43 18.43 1.63
N PHE A 475 21.36 17.56 1.20
CA PHE A 475 21.05 16.22 0.70
C PHE A 475 21.06 15.17 1.84
N PRO A 476 20.00 14.36 2.00
CA PRO A 476 19.86 13.50 3.16
C PRO A 476 20.67 12.20 3.04
N PRO A 477 21.30 11.73 4.15
CA PRO A 477 21.98 10.43 4.18
C PRO A 477 21.11 9.23 3.78
N THR A 478 19.79 9.32 3.98
CA THR A 478 18.83 8.28 3.60
C THR A 478 18.74 8.04 2.10
N MET A 479 19.30 8.93 1.27
CA MET A 479 19.36 8.78 -0.19
C MET A 479 20.76 8.40 -0.69
N HIS A 480 21.73 8.14 0.19
CA HIS A 480 23.12 7.84 -0.18
C HIS A 480 23.30 6.39 -0.65
N HIS A 481 22.59 6.01 -1.71
CA HIS A 481 22.62 4.68 -2.31
C HIS A 481 23.53 4.63 -3.55
N PHE A 482 24.66 5.32 -3.49
CA PHE A 482 25.61 5.45 -4.62
C PHE A 482 26.28 4.13 -5.00
N ASP A 483 26.31 3.14 -4.11
CA ASP A 483 26.79 1.77 -4.37
C ASP A 483 25.94 1.02 -5.41
N LEU A 484 24.69 1.47 -5.62
CA LEU A 484 23.72 0.83 -6.50
C LEU A 484 23.74 1.35 -7.93
N VAL A 485 24.51 2.40 -8.21
CA VAL A 485 24.55 3.08 -9.52
C VAL A 485 26.00 3.36 -9.95
N ASP A 486 26.19 3.54 -11.25
CA ASP A 486 27.48 3.90 -11.85
C ASP A 486 27.62 5.41 -12.08
N GLU A 487 26.49 6.10 -12.21
CA GLU A 487 26.38 7.56 -12.37
C GLU A 487 25.00 8.03 -11.88
N VAL A 488 24.92 9.27 -11.39
CA VAL A 488 23.67 9.93 -11.00
C VAL A 488 23.35 11.05 -12.00
N TRP A 489 22.12 11.05 -12.50
CA TRP A 489 21.51 12.15 -13.24
C TRP A 489 20.54 12.88 -12.33
N THR A 490 20.41 14.19 -12.52
CA THR A 490 19.49 15.00 -11.73
C THR A 490 18.87 16.13 -12.55
N VAL A 491 17.82 16.73 -12.02
CA VAL A 491 16.89 17.60 -12.73
C VAL A 491 17.39 19.04 -12.89
N SER A 492 18.38 19.45 -12.11
CA SER A 492 18.93 20.82 -12.12
C SER A 492 20.34 20.88 -11.52
N ASP A 493 21.07 21.94 -11.84
CA ASP A 493 22.34 22.26 -11.20
C ASP A 493 22.18 22.59 -9.72
N PHE A 494 21.02 23.12 -9.31
CA PHE A 494 20.71 23.28 -7.89
C PHE A 494 20.78 21.92 -7.17
N VAL A 495 20.12 20.89 -7.71
CA VAL A 495 20.15 19.56 -7.12
C VAL A 495 21.52 18.89 -7.27
N ARG A 496 22.20 19.07 -8.41
CA ARG A 496 23.56 18.55 -8.59
C ARG A 496 24.49 19.07 -7.50
N ARG A 497 24.45 20.38 -7.20
CA ARG A 497 25.26 20.98 -6.13
C ARG A 497 24.90 20.45 -4.73
N ALA A 498 23.68 19.99 -4.52
CA ALA A 498 23.28 19.33 -3.27
C ALA A 498 23.85 17.91 -3.18
N ILE A 499 23.83 17.13 -4.27
CA ILE A 499 24.23 15.71 -4.27
C ILE A 499 25.75 15.52 -4.40
N GLU A 500 26.41 16.28 -5.27
CA GLU A 500 27.82 16.11 -5.65
C GLU A 500 28.80 16.04 -4.47
N PRO A 501 28.67 16.85 -3.40
CA PRO A 501 29.55 16.74 -2.23
C PRO A 501 29.53 15.38 -1.51
N HIS A 502 28.47 14.59 -1.70
CA HIS A 502 28.27 13.30 -1.05
C HIS A 502 28.59 12.11 -1.97
N SER A 503 28.77 12.34 -3.27
CA SER A 503 28.77 11.29 -4.29
C SER A 503 30.18 10.76 -4.61
N PRO A 504 30.43 9.44 -4.52
CA PRO A 504 31.64 8.81 -5.05
C PRO A 504 31.56 8.53 -6.57
N VAL A 505 30.38 8.69 -7.19
CA VAL A 505 30.14 8.50 -8.62
C VAL A 505 29.83 9.85 -9.30
N PRO A 506 29.98 9.97 -10.64
CA PRO A 506 29.68 11.23 -11.31
C PRO A 506 28.22 11.66 -11.11
N VAL A 507 27.99 12.96 -10.93
CA VAL A 507 26.64 13.55 -10.84
C VAL A 507 26.47 14.55 -12.00
N ARG A 508 25.37 14.45 -12.75
CA ARG A 508 25.12 15.29 -13.93
C ARG A 508 23.73 15.88 -13.96
N THR A 509 23.63 17.09 -14.46
CA THR A 509 22.35 17.75 -14.71
C THR A 509 21.81 17.37 -16.08
N VAL A 510 20.60 16.83 -16.12
CA VAL A 510 19.86 16.57 -17.36
C VAL A 510 19.21 17.88 -17.82
N PRO A 511 19.30 18.24 -19.11
CA PRO A 511 18.47 19.30 -19.66
C PRO A 511 17.02 18.80 -19.79
N VAL A 512 16.31 18.72 -18.65
CA VAL A 512 14.91 18.25 -18.59
C VAL A 512 14.08 19.04 -19.61
N PRO A 513 13.45 18.37 -20.59
CA PRO A 513 12.66 19.06 -21.59
C PRO A 513 11.34 19.54 -20.97
N VAL A 514 10.81 20.61 -21.54
CA VAL A 514 9.48 21.11 -21.19
C VAL A 514 8.58 20.87 -22.39
N VAL A 515 7.50 20.09 -22.20
CA VAL A 515 6.59 19.73 -23.28
C VAL A 515 5.94 20.98 -23.87
N GLU A 516 6.09 21.16 -25.18
CA GLU A 516 5.43 22.23 -25.91
C GLU A 516 3.93 21.92 -26.05
N ARG A 517 3.09 22.73 -25.42
CA ARG A 517 1.62 22.63 -25.51
C ARG A 517 0.98 23.82 -26.23
N GLY A 518 1.78 24.55 -27.01
CA GLY A 518 1.37 25.77 -27.71
C GLY A 518 1.19 26.98 -26.79
N LEU A 519 1.09 28.17 -27.41
CA LEU A 519 0.70 29.40 -26.72
C LEU A 519 -0.76 29.33 -26.32
N VAL A 520 -1.08 29.75 -25.09
CA VAL A 520 -2.48 29.86 -24.68
C VAL A 520 -3.12 31.18 -25.12
N ARG A 521 -2.31 32.22 -25.38
CA ARG A 521 -2.76 33.51 -25.92
C ARG A 521 -1.72 34.10 -26.88
N THR A 522 -2.21 34.73 -27.95
CA THR A 522 -1.39 35.41 -28.97
C THR A 522 -1.43 36.93 -28.88
N ALA A 523 -2.25 37.48 -27.97
CA ALA A 523 -2.41 38.91 -27.75
C ALA A 523 -2.44 39.20 -26.23
N PRO A 524 -2.06 40.42 -25.82
CA PRO A 524 -2.20 40.87 -24.45
C PRO A 524 -3.67 40.92 -24.01
N ARG A 525 -3.88 41.02 -22.70
CA ARG A 525 -5.21 41.21 -22.11
C ARG A 525 -5.76 42.58 -22.52
N GLU A 526 -7.04 42.64 -22.88
CA GLU A 526 -7.70 43.91 -23.17
C GLU A 526 -7.96 44.72 -21.88
N PRO A 527 -7.98 46.06 -21.94
CA PRO A 527 -8.37 46.89 -20.80
C PRO A 527 -9.78 46.53 -20.30
N GLY A 528 -9.91 46.29 -18.99
CA GLY A 528 -11.18 45.93 -18.34
C GLY A 528 -11.48 44.43 -18.25
N GLU A 529 -10.72 43.56 -18.93
CA GLU A 529 -10.78 42.11 -18.68
C GLU A 529 -10.21 41.77 -17.29
N THR A 530 -10.79 40.77 -16.61
CA THR A 530 -10.29 40.29 -15.32
C THR A 530 -8.90 39.66 -15.45
N THR A 531 -7.93 40.12 -14.67
CA THR A 531 -6.60 39.51 -14.60
C THR A 531 -6.66 38.22 -13.79
N GLY A 532 -6.26 37.11 -14.40
CA GLY A 532 -6.27 35.79 -13.78
C GLY A 532 -4.88 35.34 -13.34
N PHE A 533 -4.74 34.99 -12.07
CA PHE A 533 -3.55 34.39 -11.48
C PHE A 533 -3.78 32.91 -11.21
N LEU A 534 -2.78 32.07 -11.45
CA LEU A 534 -2.84 30.63 -11.24
C LEU A 534 -1.69 30.16 -10.36
N PHE A 535 -2.00 29.27 -9.43
CA PHE A 535 -1.02 28.44 -8.76
C PHE A 535 -1.50 26.99 -8.72
N ALA A 536 -0.65 26.04 -9.09
CA ALA A 536 -0.97 24.62 -9.10
C ALA A 536 0.08 23.84 -8.30
N PHE A 537 -0.38 22.98 -7.38
CA PHE A 537 0.51 22.12 -6.59
C PHE A 537 -0.17 20.81 -6.18
N ASP A 538 0.61 19.90 -5.60
CA ASP A 538 0.11 18.67 -4.98
C ASP A 538 0.49 18.64 -3.50
N TYR A 539 -0.44 18.25 -2.62
CA TYR A 539 -0.16 18.14 -1.19
C TYR A 539 0.86 17.05 -0.85
N ASN A 540 0.97 15.99 -1.66
CA ASN A 540 1.99 14.94 -1.53
C ASN A 540 3.42 15.46 -1.82
N SER A 541 3.57 16.66 -2.38
CA SER A 541 4.86 17.33 -2.62
C SER A 541 5.28 18.30 -1.51
N THR A 542 4.68 18.17 -0.31
CA THR A 542 4.84 19.02 0.88
C THR A 542 4.33 20.46 0.68
N ALA A 543 3.12 20.74 1.15
CA ALA A 543 2.49 22.06 1.03
C ALA A 543 3.32 23.21 1.61
N GLN A 544 4.07 23.00 2.70
CA GLN A 544 4.94 24.03 3.27
C GLN A 544 6.09 24.42 2.32
N ARG A 545 6.62 23.47 1.55
CA ARG A 545 7.63 23.78 0.53
C ARG A 545 7.02 24.57 -0.63
N LYS A 546 5.84 24.18 -1.10
CA LYS A 546 5.13 24.84 -2.22
C LYS A 546 4.53 26.20 -1.84
N ASN A 547 4.20 26.39 -0.56
CA ASN A 547 3.76 27.65 0.07
C ASN A 547 2.49 28.30 -0.56
N PRO A 548 1.35 27.57 -0.67
CA PRO A 548 0.10 28.15 -1.17
C PRO A 548 -0.39 29.34 -0.33
N TRP A 549 -0.11 29.34 0.97
CA TRP A 549 -0.50 30.43 1.87
C TRP A 549 0.24 31.73 1.55
N GLY A 550 1.52 31.66 1.17
CA GLY A 550 2.27 32.81 0.70
C GLY A 550 1.64 33.41 -0.55
N VAL A 551 1.24 32.57 -1.51
CA VAL A 551 0.58 33.00 -2.76
C VAL A 551 -0.73 33.76 -2.47
N VAL A 552 -1.61 33.16 -1.65
CA VAL A 552 -2.88 33.79 -1.26
C VAL A 552 -2.64 35.10 -0.50
N THR A 553 -1.70 35.11 0.45
CA THR A 553 -1.37 36.30 1.24
C THR A 553 -0.83 37.42 0.35
N ALA A 554 0.06 37.11 -0.59
CA ALA A 554 0.59 38.08 -1.54
C ALA A 554 -0.50 38.65 -2.45
N PHE A 555 -1.43 37.81 -2.93
CA PHE A 555 -2.58 38.25 -3.72
C PHE A 555 -3.51 39.19 -2.94
N GLN A 556 -3.86 38.83 -1.71
CA GLN A 556 -4.68 39.67 -0.82
C GLN A 556 -4.01 41.03 -0.54
N ARG A 557 -2.69 41.04 -0.28
CA ARG A 557 -1.89 42.27 -0.12
C ARG A 557 -1.78 43.09 -1.40
N ALA A 558 -1.74 42.44 -2.56
CA ALA A 558 -1.63 43.11 -3.85
C ALA A 558 -2.88 43.92 -4.16
N PHE A 559 -4.05 43.41 -3.80
CA PHE A 559 -5.33 43.88 -4.32
C PHE A 559 -6.36 44.16 -3.22
N PRO A 560 -6.18 45.14 -2.32
CA PRO A 560 -7.28 45.57 -1.47
C PRO A 560 -8.38 46.22 -2.33
N GLY A 561 -9.60 45.64 -2.35
CA GLY A 561 -10.78 46.25 -2.97
C GLY A 561 -10.90 46.19 -4.50
N ARG A 562 -9.96 45.55 -5.23
CA ARG A 562 -10.10 45.32 -6.67
C ARG A 562 -10.98 44.11 -6.97
N THR A 563 -11.88 44.24 -7.94
CA THR A 563 -12.83 43.19 -8.37
C THR A 563 -12.50 42.62 -9.76
N ASP A 564 -11.55 43.21 -10.46
CA ASP A 564 -11.08 42.83 -11.81
C ASP A 564 -9.83 41.94 -11.76
N VAL A 565 -9.65 41.21 -10.66
CA VAL A 565 -8.59 40.23 -10.46
C VAL A 565 -9.17 38.95 -9.88
N LYS A 566 -8.61 37.80 -10.26
CA LYS A 566 -8.96 36.48 -9.69
C LYS A 566 -7.72 35.64 -9.47
N LEU A 567 -7.71 34.80 -8.44
CA LEU A 567 -6.69 33.80 -8.18
C LEU A 567 -7.33 32.42 -8.19
N VAL A 568 -6.79 31.49 -8.99
CA VAL A 568 -7.14 30.08 -8.89
C VAL A 568 -5.98 29.33 -8.24
N VAL A 569 -6.26 28.61 -7.16
CA VAL A 569 -5.32 27.67 -6.55
C VAL A 569 -5.83 26.25 -6.84
N LYS A 570 -5.15 25.56 -7.76
CA LYS A 570 -5.40 24.16 -8.06
C LYS A 570 -4.57 23.29 -7.13
N SER A 571 -5.19 22.31 -6.48
CA SER A 571 -4.51 21.32 -5.64
C SER A 571 -5.04 19.90 -5.87
N THR A 572 -4.23 18.90 -5.57
CA THR A 572 -4.58 17.47 -5.56
C THR A 572 -4.19 16.86 -4.22
N ASN A 573 -4.85 15.75 -3.84
CA ASN A 573 -4.59 15.01 -2.60
C ASN A 573 -4.89 15.76 -1.29
N SER A 574 -5.75 16.79 -1.32
CA SER A 574 -6.13 17.55 -0.11
C SER A 574 -6.77 16.69 0.98
N HIS A 575 -7.51 15.64 0.61
CA HIS A 575 -8.13 14.68 1.52
C HIS A 575 -7.13 13.84 2.35
N LEU A 576 -5.88 13.71 1.88
CA LEU A 576 -4.80 13.06 2.65
C LEU A 576 -4.10 14.03 3.60
N HIS A 577 -4.32 15.34 3.43
CA HIS A 577 -3.60 16.42 4.11
C HIS A 577 -4.57 17.46 4.72
N THR A 578 -5.64 16.99 5.36
CA THR A 578 -6.78 17.79 5.83
C THR A 578 -6.38 19.05 6.58
N ARG A 579 -5.40 18.97 7.50
CA ARG A 579 -4.96 20.16 8.28
C ARG A 579 -4.39 21.28 7.39
N ALA A 580 -3.59 20.93 6.40
CA ALA A 580 -3.00 21.90 5.48
C ALA A 580 -4.05 22.46 4.50
N ALA A 581 -4.98 21.62 4.06
CA ALA A 581 -6.12 22.01 3.22
C ALA A 581 -7.06 22.99 3.94
N GLU A 582 -7.47 22.68 5.18
CA GLU A 582 -8.34 23.55 5.98
C GLU A 582 -7.69 24.91 6.28
N ARG A 583 -6.38 24.95 6.55
CA ARG A 583 -5.65 26.22 6.70
C ARG A 583 -5.75 27.08 5.44
N LEU A 584 -5.68 26.48 4.26
CA LEU A 584 -5.83 27.20 2.99
C LEU A 584 -7.28 27.66 2.76
N ARG A 585 -8.27 26.79 3.00
CA ARG A 585 -9.71 27.12 2.89
C ARG A 585 -10.11 28.28 3.79
N LEU A 586 -9.68 28.27 5.05
CA LEU A 586 -9.94 29.38 5.99
C LEU A 586 -9.30 30.68 5.54
N LEU A 587 -8.10 30.63 4.95
CA LEU A 587 -7.40 31.83 4.47
C LEU A 587 -8.13 32.50 3.28
N VAL A 588 -8.87 31.73 2.48
CA VAL A 588 -9.59 32.23 1.29
C VAL A 588 -11.09 32.45 1.53
N ALA A 589 -11.64 32.00 2.66
CA ALA A 589 -13.08 31.92 2.90
C ALA A 589 -13.85 33.24 2.66
N ASP A 590 -13.24 34.37 3.03
CA ASP A 590 -13.84 35.71 2.91
C ASP A 590 -13.40 36.49 1.66
N ASP A 591 -12.67 35.85 0.74
CA ASP A 591 -12.21 36.48 -0.51
C ASP A 591 -12.80 35.77 -1.74
N PRO A 592 -13.94 36.24 -2.29
CA PRO A 592 -14.63 35.60 -3.42
C PRO A 592 -13.84 35.65 -4.73
N ARG A 593 -12.70 36.35 -4.77
CA ARG A 593 -11.81 36.43 -5.94
C ARG A 593 -10.87 35.22 -6.01
N ILE A 594 -10.81 34.43 -4.95
CA ILE A 594 -9.94 33.27 -4.86
C ILE A 594 -10.77 31.99 -4.98
N THR A 595 -10.45 31.16 -5.96
CA THR A 595 -11.12 29.88 -6.19
C THR A 595 -10.15 28.73 -5.91
N LEU A 596 -10.58 27.78 -5.08
CA LEU A 596 -9.85 26.52 -4.86
C LEU A 596 -10.40 25.44 -5.78
N VAL A 597 -9.52 24.78 -6.53
CA VAL A 597 -9.85 23.62 -7.37
C VAL A 597 -9.12 22.41 -6.82
N GLU A 598 -9.77 21.67 -5.91
CA GLU A 598 -9.15 20.62 -5.09
C GLU A 598 -9.50 19.21 -5.58
N ARG A 599 -9.29 18.98 -6.88
CA ARG A 599 -9.58 17.70 -7.54
C ARG A 599 -8.58 17.43 -8.66
N TYR A 600 -8.57 16.18 -9.10
CA TYR A 600 -7.92 15.82 -10.36
C TYR A 600 -8.65 16.51 -11.53
N LEU A 601 -7.86 17.01 -12.47
CA LEU A 601 -8.33 17.64 -13.70
C LEU A 601 -7.88 16.77 -14.87
N THR A 602 -8.76 16.61 -15.86
CA THR A 602 -8.37 16.06 -17.15
C THR A 602 -7.35 16.97 -17.84
N ALA A 603 -6.62 16.45 -18.83
CA ALA A 603 -5.68 17.24 -19.61
C ALA A 603 -6.34 18.46 -20.29
N GLY A 604 -7.60 18.32 -20.72
CA GLY A 604 -8.40 19.41 -21.30
C GLY A 604 -8.74 20.49 -20.27
N GLU A 605 -9.27 20.10 -19.11
CA GLU A 605 -9.59 21.05 -18.02
C GLU A 605 -8.35 21.80 -17.51
N LEU A 606 -7.21 21.10 -17.39
CA LEU A 606 -5.96 21.75 -17.00
C LEU A 606 -5.50 22.74 -18.08
N ALA A 607 -5.65 22.40 -19.37
CA ALA A 607 -5.32 23.31 -20.46
C ALA A 607 -6.21 24.56 -20.47
N GLU A 608 -7.52 24.41 -20.22
CA GLU A 608 -8.46 25.52 -20.06
C GLU A 608 -8.11 26.40 -18.86
N LEU A 609 -7.68 25.80 -17.74
CA LEU A 609 -7.26 26.53 -16.56
C LEU A 609 -6.04 27.42 -16.86
N TYR A 610 -5.03 26.88 -17.55
CA TYR A 610 -3.90 27.69 -18.02
C TYR A 610 -4.35 28.77 -19.02
N ALA A 611 -5.26 28.44 -19.95
CA ALA A 611 -5.70 29.38 -20.98
C ALA A 611 -6.56 30.54 -20.47
N SER A 612 -7.28 30.31 -19.36
CA SER A 612 -8.05 31.35 -18.67
C SER A 612 -7.24 32.18 -17.67
N SER A 613 -5.93 31.95 -17.61
CA SER A 613 -4.98 32.61 -16.71
C SER A 613 -4.04 33.53 -17.49
N HIS A 614 -3.51 34.54 -16.80
CA HIS A 614 -2.62 35.57 -17.34
C HIS A 614 -1.22 35.48 -16.72
N ALA A 615 -1.16 35.05 -15.45
CA ALA A 615 0.07 34.88 -14.73
C ALA A 615 0.06 33.62 -13.89
N TYR A 616 1.24 33.02 -13.74
CA TYR A 616 1.49 31.90 -12.85
C TYR A 616 2.35 32.35 -11.68
N VAL A 617 1.96 31.99 -10.46
CA VAL A 617 2.56 32.52 -9.22
C VAL A 617 3.07 31.35 -8.37
N SER A 618 4.39 31.20 -8.28
CA SER A 618 5.06 30.18 -7.46
C SER A 618 5.93 30.83 -6.39
N LEU A 619 5.41 30.94 -5.16
CA LEU A 619 6.16 31.46 -4.01
C LEU A 619 6.74 30.32 -3.17
N HIS A 620 7.29 29.31 -3.85
CA HIS A 620 7.89 28.14 -3.22
C HIS A 620 9.05 28.54 -2.30
N ARG A 621 9.26 27.75 -1.25
CA ARG A 621 10.44 27.83 -0.39
C ARG A 621 11.63 27.09 -0.98
N SER A 622 11.36 26.03 -1.74
CA SER A 622 12.38 25.36 -2.54
C SER A 622 11.77 24.52 -3.65
N GLU A 623 12.46 24.42 -4.79
CA GLU A 623 12.11 23.59 -5.93
C GLU A 623 13.37 23.00 -6.55
N GLY A 624 13.38 21.70 -6.79
CA GLY A 624 14.44 20.99 -7.47
C GLY A 624 14.51 21.39 -8.94
N PHE A 625 13.37 21.48 -9.62
CA PHE A 625 13.28 21.93 -11.02
C PHE A 625 12.25 23.04 -11.21
N GLY A 626 11.03 22.84 -10.71
CA GLY A 626 9.91 23.77 -10.91
C GLY A 626 9.12 23.52 -12.18
N LEU A 627 8.65 22.28 -12.38
CA LEU A 627 7.93 21.86 -13.60
C LEU A 627 6.73 22.75 -13.93
N THR A 628 5.90 23.10 -12.95
CA THR A 628 4.71 23.94 -13.18
C THR A 628 5.06 25.38 -13.57
N VAL A 629 6.21 25.89 -13.09
CA VAL A 629 6.76 27.19 -13.51
C VAL A 629 7.19 27.11 -14.97
N ALA A 630 7.90 26.05 -15.34
CA ALA A 630 8.36 25.83 -16.70
C ALA A 630 7.19 25.64 -17.68
N GLU A 631 6.15 24.89 -17.30
CA GLU A 631 4.91 24.75 -18.08
C GLU A 631 4.21 26.09 -18.33
N ALA A 632 4.11 26.94 -17.31
CA ALA A 632 3.51 28.27 -17.44
C ALA A 632 4.30 29.17 -18.39
N MET A 633 5.63 29.16 -18.29
CA MET A 633 6.51 29.87 -19.22
C MET A 633 6.35 29.36 -20.65
N MET A 634 6.29 28.04 -20.86
CA MET A 634 6.12 27.44 -22.20
C MET A 634 4.79 27.83 -22.85
N ARG A 635 3.77 28.15 -22.04
CA ARG A 635 2.46 28.64 -22.48
C ARG A 635 2.42 30.14 -22.72
N GLY A 636 3.49 30.87 -22.40
CA GLY A 636 3.59 32.32 -22.57
C GLY A 636 2.93 33.13 -21.46
N LEU A 637 2.72 32.56 -20.27
CA LEU A 637 2.18 33.30 -19.12
C LEU A 637 3.26 34.17 -18.47
N ALA A 638 2.84 35.30 -17.88
CA ALA A 638 3.70 36.03 -16.95
C ALA A 638 4.01 35.13 -15.74
N VAL A 639 5.26 35.08 -15.29
CA VAL A 639 5.68 34.15 -14.24
C VAL A 639 6.30 34.91 -13.08
N VAL A 640 5.71 34.74 -11.90
CA VAL A 640 6.25 35.16 -10.61
C VAL A 640 6.81 33.92 -9.92
N SER A 641 8.10 33.93 -9.58
CA SER A 641 8.77 32.78 -8.96
C SER A 641 9.69 33.25 -7.86
N THR A 642 9.76 32.53 -6.73
CA THR A 642 10.87 32.73 -5.78
C THR A 642 12.20 32.56 -6.50
N ASP A 643 13.14 33.48 -6.26
CA ASP A 643 14.49 33.47 -6.84
C ASP A 643 15.39 32.46 -6.11
N TYR A 644 14.96 31.21 -6.02
CA TYR A 644 15.66 30.12 -5.32
C TYR A 644 15.40 28.76 -5.99
N GLY A 645 16.26 27.78 -5.72
CA GLY A 645 16.15 26.45 -6.29
C GLY A 645 16.44 26.37 -7.79
N GLY A 646 15.95 25.31 -8.44
CA GLY A 646 16.15 25.04 -9.87
C GLY A 646 15.47 26.03 -10.81
N THR A 647 14.44 26.76 -10.35
CA THR A 647 13.74 27.74 -11.19
C THR A 647 14.64 28.91 -11.63
N THR A 648 15.67 29.22 -10.84
CA THR A 648 16.67 30.28 -11.14
C THR A 648 17.47 30.02 -12.41
N GLU A 649 17.48 28.78 -12.92
CA GLU A 649 18.15 28.43 -14.18
C GLU A 649 17.45 28.97 -15.41
N PHE A 650 16.16 29.32 -15.31
CA PHE A 650 15.35 29.75 -16.45
C PHE A 650 14.40 30.91 -16.15
N VAL A 651 14.18 31.28 -14.88
CA VAL A 651 13.47 32.51 -14.49
C VAL A 651 14.47 33.56 -14.07
N ASN A 652 14.42 34.73 -14.72
CA ASN A 652 15.18 35.92 -14.34
C ASN A 652 14.38 37.19 -14.70
N ALA A 653 14.90 38.36 -14.34
CA ALA A 653 14.20 39.63 -14.54
C ALA A 653 13.88 39.99 -16.00
N SER A 654 14.54 39.37 -16.99
CA SER A 654 14.24 39.60 -18.42
C SER A 654 13.03 38.82 -18.93
N VAL A 655 12.67 37.71 -18.27
CA VAL A 655 11.62 36.77 -18.70
C VAL A 655 10.54 36.53 -17.64
N GLY A 656 10.62 37.18 -16.49
CA GLY A 656 9.62 37.05 -15.43
C GLY A 656 9.85 38.00 -14.26
N TRP A 657 9.34 37.63 -13.09
CA TRP A 657 9.44 38.35 -11.83
C TRP A 657 10.06 37.46 -10.75
N PRO A 658 11.41 37.43 -10.63
CA PRO A 658 12.09 36.73 -9.55
C PRO A 658 11.84 37.45 -8.22
N ILE A 659 11.35 36.71 -7.23
CA ILE A 659 11.01 37.24 -5.90
C ILE A 659 12.18 36.98 -4.94
N PRO A 660 12.74 38.04 -4.32
CA PRO A 660 13.84 37.89 -3.37
C PRO A 660 13.38 37.11 -2.13
N HIS A 661 14.33 36.53 -1.42
CA HIS A 661 14.05 35.69 -0.25
C HIS A 661 15.09 35.88 0.85
N GLY A 662 14.69 35.57 2.09
CA GLY A 662 15.60 35.23 3.17
C GLY A 662 15.74 33.71 3.30
N MET A 663 16.65 33.24 4.15
CA MET A 663 16.74 31.81 4.48
C MET A 663 16.03 31.51 5.79
N SER A 664 15.36 30.36 5.87
CA SER A 664 14.74 29.83 7.08
C SER A 664 15.05 28.35 7.22
N VAL A 665 14.99 27.86 8.46
CA VAL A 665 14.95 26.42 8.74
C VAL A 665 13.59 25.85 8.35
N VAL A 666 13.55 24.55 8.02
CA VAL A 666 12.32 23.82 7.67
C VAL A 666 11.42 23.63 8.90
N GLY A 667 12.01 23.26 10.04
CA GLY A 667 11.29 22.94 11.27
C GLY A 667 10.64 21.55 11.27
N PRO A 668 10.10 21.09 12.42
CA PRO A 668 9.53 19.76 12.56
C PRO A 668 8.21 19.59 11.80
N GLY A 669 7.91 18.35 11.39
CA GLY A 669 6.62 17.96 10.82
C GLY A 669 6.49 18.05 9.30
N TRP A 670 7.61 18.27 8.59
CA TRP A 670 7.64 18.40 7.12
C TRP A 670 8.51 17.32 6.45
N LEU A 671 8.29 16.05 6.81
CA LEU A 671 8.91 14.92 6.13
C LEU A 671 8.62 14.98 4.60
N PRO A 672 9.57 14.56 3.75
CA PRO A 672 10.82 13.86 4.08
C PRO A 672 11.99 14.80 4.47
N TYR A 673 11.76 16.11 4.59
CA TYR A 673 12.83 17.06 4.86
C TYR A 673 13.21 17.07 6.35
N GLN A 674 14.52 17.15 6.61
CA GLN A 674 15.05 17.25 7.97
C GLN A 674 14.67 18.59 8.59
N ALA A 675 14.37 18.58 9.88
CA ALA A 675 13.90 19.78 10.59
C ALA A 675 14.95 20.91 10.63
N ASP A 676 16.22 20.54 10.59
CA ASP A 676 17.39 21.42 10.60
C ASP A 676 17.89 21.80 9.19
N ALA A 677 17.27 21.27 8.13
CA ALA A 677 17.56 21.69 6.76
C ALA A 677 17.05 23.11 6.48
N HIS A 678 17.58 23.72 5.41
CA HIS A 678 17.31 25.12 5.07
C HIS A 678 16.59 25.27 3.72
N TRP A 679 15.75 26.31 3.64
CA TRP A 679 15.05 26.73 2.41
C TRP A 679 14.84 28.24 2.37
N ALA A 680 14.38 28.75 1.24
CA ALA A 680 14.03 30.15 1.09
C ALA A 680 12.70 30.49 1.80
N GLU A 681 12.59 31.72 2.29
CA GLU A 681 11.33 32.36 2.68
C GLU A 681 11.13 33.59 1.77
N PRO A 682 10.19 33.53 0.81
CA PRO A 682 10.01 34.59 -0.18
C PRO A 682 9.47 35.88 0.44
N ASP A 683 9.92 37.02 -0.08
CA ASP A 683 9.39 38.35 0.27
C ASP A 683 7.99 38.53 -0.34
N LEU A 684 6.97 38.40 0.51
CA LEU A 684 5.56 38.53 0.12
C LEU A 684 5.18 39.96 -0.30
N ASP A 685 5.90 40.99 0.14
CA ASP A 685 5.65 42.37 -0.29
C ASP A 685 6.24 42.63 -1.67
N ALA A 686 7.39 42.02 -1.99
CA ALA A 686 7.92 41.99 -3.36
C ALA A 686 6.99 41.22 -4.29
N ALA A 687 6.48 40.07 -3.86
CA ALA A 687 5.48 39.32 -4.62
C ALA A 687 4.23 40.16 -4.88
N ALA A 688 3.69 40.84 -3.85
CA ALA A 688 2.52 41.71 -4.03
C ALA A 688 2.77 42.88 -5.00
N ARG A 689 4.00 43.44 -5.04
CA ARG A 689 4.39 44.45 -6.05
C ARG A 689 4.39 43.86 -7.47
N ALA A 690 4.96 42.68 -7.66
CA ALA A 690 4.96 42.00 -8.96
C ALA A 690 3.54 41.68 -9.45
N LEU A 691 2.65 41.22 -8.57
CA LEU A 691 1.25 40.96 -8.93
C LEU A 691 0.54 42.23 -9.41
N ARG A 692 0.77 43.37 -8.76
CA ARG A 692 0.23 44.66 -9.20
C ARG A 692 0.76 45.08 -10.57
N GLU A 693 2.08 45.02 -10.78
CA GLU A 693 2.70 45.34 -12.08
C GLU A 693 2.07 44.53 -13.21
N ILE A 694 1.87 43.23 -13.01
CA ILE A 694 1.24 42.34 -14.00
C ILE A 694 -0.22 42.72 -14.27
N ALA A 695 -0.99 43.08 -13.24
CA ALA A 695 -2.38 43.47 -13.40
C ALA A 695 -2.54 44.85 -14.08
N ASP A 696 -1.60 45.76 -13.81
CA ASP A 696 -1.65 47.15 -14.24
C ASP A 696 -0.98 47.38 -15.62
N ASP A 697 -0.03 46.52 -16.02
CA ASP A 697 0.64 46.55 -17.32
C ASP A 697 0.51 45.20 -18.08
N PRO A 698 -0.65 44.95 -18.72
CA PRO A 698 -0.87 43.71 -19.48
C PRO A 698 0.03 43.58 -20.72
N LEU A 699 0.57 44.68 -21.25
CA LEU A 699 1.51 44.65 -22.37
C LEU A 699 2.86 44.08 -21.93
N GLU A 700 3.39 44.57 -20.81
CA GLU A 700 4.64 44.08 -20.23
C GLU A 700 4.51 42.63 -19.74
N ALA A 701 3.39 42.29 -19.10
CA ALA A 701 3.06 40.92 -18.70
C ALA A 701 3.12 39.95 -19.89
N HIS A 702 2.48 40.32 -21.00
CA HIS A 702 2.47 39.51 -22.22
C HIS A 702 3.87 39.42 -22.86
N ARG A 703 4.58 40.55 -22.94
CA ARG A 703 5.94 40.61 -23.52
C ARG A 703 6.92 39.70 -22.77
N ARG A 704 6.95 39.75 -21.44
CA ARG A 704 7.82 38.85 -20.65
C ARG A 704 7.38 37.39 -20.76
N GLY A 705 6.08 37.11 -20.79
CA GLY A 705 5.55 35.76 -21.01
C GLY A 705 6.02 35.16 -22.34
N LEU A 706 5.95 35.91 -23.44
CA LEU A 706 6.48 35.47 -24.74
C LEU A 706 8.00 35.25 -24.70
N ALA A 707 8.75 36.17 -24.07
CA ALA A 707 10.19 36.02 -23.89
C ALA A 707 10.56 34.78 -23.06
N ALA A 708 9.76 34.44 -22.05
CA ALA A 708 9.91 33.23 -21.25
C ALA A 708 9.74 31.96 -22.08
N ARG A 709 8.72 31.91 -22.92
CA ARG A 709 8.49 30.80 -23.85
C ARG A 709 9.67 30.63 -24.80
N GLU A 710 10.10 31.71 -25.45
CA GLU A 710 11.23 31.68 -26.37
C GLU A 710 12.53 31.25 -25.69
N HIS A 711 12.73 31.66 -24.43
CA HIS A 711 13.87 31.22 -23.65
C HIS A 711 13.85 29.69 -23.44
N LEU A 712 12.74 29.11 -23.00
CA LEU A 712 12.62 27.65 -22.80
C LEU A 712 12.69 26.86 -24.10
N LEU A 713 12.11 27.34 -25.20
CA LEU A 713 12.22 26.66 -26.49
C LEU A 713 13.68 26.55 -26.97
N ARG A 714 14.54 27.51 -26.60
CA ARG A 714 15.97 27.45 -26.92
C ARG A 714 16.77 26.56 -25.99
N THR A 715 16.40 26.48 -24.71
CA THR A 715 17.25 25.85 -23.67
C THR A 715 16.72 24.52 -23.15
N ARG A 716 15.43 24.22 -23.33
CA ARG A 716 14.72 23.06 -22.76
C ARG A 716 13.79 22.38 -23.78
N SER A 717 14.15 22.39 -25.07
CA SER A 717 13.43 21.63 -26.09
C SER A 717 13.73 20.12 -26.01
N PHE A 718 12.84 19.32 -26.58
CA PHE A 718 13.05 17.88 -26.73
C PHE A 718 14.33 17.56 -27.52
N ASP A 719 14.65 18.33 -28.56
CA ASP A 719 15.86 18.12 -29.37
C ASP A 719 17.14 18.27 -28.54
N VAL A 720 17.20 19.27 -27.65
CA VAL A 720 18.34 19.48 -26.75
C VAL A 720 18.47 18.30 -25.77
N ALA A 721 17.35 17.87 -25.19
CA ALA A 721 17.32 16.73 -24.28
C ALA A 721 17.73 15.43 -24.97
N ALA A 722 17.20 15.18 -26.18
CA ALA A 722 17.45 13.99 -26.97
C ALA A 722 18.92 13.90 -27.41
N ALA A 723 19.51 15.00 -27.89
CA ALA A 723 20.92 15.04 -28.28
C ALA A 723 21.86 14.81 -27.08
N TRP A 724 21.54 15.40 -25.92
CA TRP A 724 22.29 15.18 -24.69
C TRP A 724 22.18 13.72 -24.23
N LEU A 725 20.96 13.18 -24.18
CA LEU A 725 20.67 11.83 -23.71
C LEU A 725 21.32 10.77 -24.61
N HIS A 726 21.21 10.89 -25.94
CA HIS A 726 21.88 10.00 -26.88
C HIS A 726 23.39 9.95 -26.62
N THR A 727 24.03 11.12 -26.52
CA THR A 727 25.47 11.23 -26.26
C THR A 727 25.87 10.55 -24.95
N ARG A 728 25.08 10.74 -23.89
CA ARG A 728 25.36 10.17 -22.57
C ARG A 728 25.13 8.65 -22.53
N LEU A 729 24.07 8.16 -23.17
CA LEU A 729 23.79 6.72 -23.25
C LEU A 729 24.84 5.98 -24.09
N ASP A 730 25.29 6.55 -25.21
CA ASP A 730 26.38 5.98 -26.01
C ASP A 730 27.69 5.91 -25.20
N ALA A 731 28.01 6.96 -24.43
CA ALA A 731 29.16 6.94 -23.53
C ALA A 731 29.03 5.83 -22.47
N ALA A 732 27.86 5.69 -21.82
CA ALA A 732 27.58 4.65 -20.86
C ALA A 732 27.71 3.24 -21.46
N HIS A 733 27.18 3.03 -22.67
CA HIS A 733 27.29 1.78 -23.42
C HIS A 733 28.74 1.43 -23.76
N ARG A 734 29.54 2.41 -24.23
CA ARG A 734 30.98 2.20 -24.49
C ARG A 734 31.75 1.86 -23.22
N THR A 735 31.47 2.52 -22.10
CA THR A 735 32.06 2.16 -20.80
C THR A 735 31.66 0.75 -20.39
N TRP A 736 30.40 0.37 -20.57
CA TRP A 736 29.93 -0.99 -20.32
C TRP A 736 30.65 -2.01 -21.22
N LEU A 737 30.79 -1.76 -22.52
CA LEU A 737 31.51 -2.61 -23.45
C LEU A 737 32.98 -2.77 -23.04
N ALA A 738 33.65 -1.69 -22.63
CA ALA A 738 35.03 -1.74 -22.17
C ALA A 738 35.19 -2.60 -20.90
N ARG A 739 34.25 -2.49 -19.95
CA ARG A 739 34.22 -3.32 -18.72
C ARG A 739 33.93 -4.81 -19.00
N ASN A 740 33.20 -5.10 -20.08
CA ASN A 740 32.71 -6.44 -20.45
C ASN A 740 33.38 -6.97 -21.74
N THR A 741 34.57 -6.48 -22.07
CA THR A 741 35.41 -7.06 -23.13
C THR A 741 36.48 -7.92 -22.46
N PRO A 742 36.58 -9.23 -22.79
CA PRO A 742 37.62 -10.07 -22.23
C PRO A 742 39.00 -9.49 -22.55
N PRO A 743 39.98 -9.57 -21.63
CA PRO A 743 41.34 -9.16 -21.95
C PRO A 743 41.84 -9.96 -23.16
N PRO A 744 42.67 -9.35 -24.04
CA PRO A 744 43.24 -10.07 -25.16
C PRO A 744 43.99 -11.30 -24.65
N PRO A 745 43.97 -12.44 -25.39
CA PRO A 745 44.75 -13.60 -24.99
C PRO A 745 46.22 -13.17 -24.84
N PRO A 746 46.93 -13.65 -23.79
CA PRO A 746 48.33 -13.29 -23.60
C PRO A 746 49.12 -13.65 -24.87
N PRO A 747 50.10 -12.83 -25.28
CA PRO A 747 50.89 -13.11 -26.47
C PRO A 747 51.48 -14.53 -26.38
N PRO A 748 51.58 -15.26 -27.50
CA PRO A 748 52.17 -16.58 -27.50
C PRO A 748 53.58 -16.47 -26.90
N ARG A 749 53.79 -17.14 -25.75
CA ARG A 749 55.08 -17.09 -25.05
C ARG A 749 56.20 -17.52 -26.00
N PRO A 750 57.40 -16.90 -25.93
CA PRO A 750 58.51 -17.20 -26.83
C PRO A 750 58.82 -18.71 -26.90
N PRO A 751 59.22 -19.25 -28.07
CA PRO A 751 59.53 -20.68 -28.25
C PRO A 751 60.49 -21.25 -27.19
N LEU A 752 61.41 -20.41 -26.71
CA LEU A 752 62.38 -20.73 -25.66
C LEU A 752 61.72 -21.10 -24.32
N VAL A 753 60.58 -20.49 -23.94
CA VAL A 753 59.85 -20.80 -22.70
C VAL A 753 59.12 -22.14 -22.81
N ARG A 754 58.61 -22.47 -24.02
CA ARG A 754 58.02 -23.79 -24.33
C ARG A 754 59.09 -24.90 -24.34
N ALA A 755 60.29 -24.61 -24.86
CA ALA A 755 61.41 -25.55 -24.89
C ALA A 755 62.00 -25.80 -23.50
N ALA A 756 62.20 -24.75 -22.69
CA ALA A 756 62.70 -24.85 -21.32
C ALA A 756 61.79 -25.72 -20.44
N ARG A 757 60.47 -25.53 -20.50
CA ARG A 757 59.52 -26.37 -19.74
C ARG A 757 59.44 -27.83 -20.21
N ARG A 758 59.69 -28.11 -21.49
CA ARG A 758 59.78 -29.48 -22.00
C ARG A 758 61.06 -30.18 -21.55
N LEU A 759 62.19 -29.46 -21.49
CA LEU A 759 63.48 -29.98 -21.03
C LEU A 759 63.55 -30.14 -19.50
N LEU A 760 62.78 -29.35 -18.73
CA LEU A 760 62.81 -29.35 -17.27
C LEU A 760 61.77 -30.25 -16.59
N ARG A 761 60.97 -31.00 -17.36
CA ARG A 761 59.97 -31.92 -16.80
C ARG A 761 60.53 -33.14 -16.03
N PRO A 762 61.78 -33.63 -16.24
CA PRO A 762 62.29 -34.75 -15.46
C PRO A 762 63.42 -34.42 -14.46
N ALA A 763 63.69 -33.17 -14.09
CA ALA A 763 64.74 -32.87 -13.10
C ALA A 763 64.17 -32.70 -11.67
N ALA A 764 64.49 -33.66 -10.79
CA ALA A 764 64.22 -33.61 -9.36
C ALA A 764 65.13 -32.60 -8.64
N GLY A 765 64.63 -31.99 -7.56
CA GLY A 765 65.48 -31.25 -6.60
C GLY A 765 65.93 -29.84 -7.03
N PRO A 766 67.03 -29.29 -6.45
CA PRO A 766 67.18 -27.88 -6.04
C PRO A 766 67.17 -26.77 -7.12
N ILE A 767 66.88 -27.08 -8.38
CA ILE A 767 66.90 -26.15 -9.52
C ILE A 767 65.63 -25.26 -9.59
N ARG A 768 64.54 -25.62 -8.89
CA ARG A 768 63.28 -24.83 -8.86
C ARG A 768 63.46 -23.39 -8.37
N HIS A 769 64.38 -23.15 -7.43
CA HIS A 769 64.59 -21.82 -6.85
C HIS A 769 65.48 -20.90 -7.72
N ALA A 770 66.26 -21.47 -8.63
CA ALA A 770 66.97 -20.73 -9.67
C ALA A 770 66.01 -20.39 -10.84
N LEU A 771 65.08 -21.29 -11.16
CA LEU A 771 64.06 -21.10 -12.19
C LEU A 771 63.06 -19.97 -11.87
N GLY A 772 62.62 -19.87 -10.62
CA GLY A 772 61.75 -18.75 -10.20
C GLY A 772 62.40 -17.37 -10.36
N ARG A 773 63.73 -17.28 -10.26
CA ARG A 773 64.47 -16.03 -10.49
C ARG A 773 64.63 -15.70 -11.98
N VAL A 774 64.77 -16.71 -12.85
CA VAL A 774 64.82 -16.49 -14.30
C VAL A 774 63.43 -16.14 -14.86
N GLU A 775 62.36 -16.74 -14.34
CA GLU A 775 60.98 -16.36 -14.71
C GLU A 775 60.64 -14.93 -14.27
N ALA A 776 61.09 -14.47 -13.09
CA ALA A 776 60.91 -13.07 -12.66
C ALA A 776 61.63 -12.06 -13.57
N ILE A 777 62.88 -12.35 -13.96
CA ILE A 777 63.68 -11.51 -14.87
C ILE A 777 63.08 -11.45 -16.28
N LEU A 778 62.50 -12.56 -16.78
CA LEU A 778 61.87 -12.61 -18.11
C LEU A 778 60.46 -11.99 -18.14
N ASP A 779 59.76 -11.95 -17.00
CA ASP A 779 58.45 -11.30 -16.86
C ASP A 779 58.58 -9.81 -16.43
N GLY A 780 59.80 -9.27 -16.38
CA GLY A 780 60.07 -7.85 -16.11
C GLY A 780 59.81 -7.39 -14.67
N ARG A 781 59.97 -8.28 -13.68
CA ARG A 781 59.83 -7.96 -12.23
C ARG A 781 61.16 -8.01 -11.49
#